data_AF-A0A0E2BD55-F1
#
_entry.id   AF-A0A0E2BD55-F1
#
_cell.length_a   1.000
_cell.length_b   1.000
_cell.length_c   1.000
_cell.angle_alpha   90.00
_cell.angle_beta   90.00
_cell.angle_gamma   90.00
#
_symmetry.space_group_name_H-M   'P 1'
#
loop_
_entity.id
_entity.type
_entity.pdbx_description
1 polymer ?
#
loop_
_entity_poly.entity_id
_entity_poly.type
_entity_poly.pdbx_seq_one_letter_code
_entity_poly.pdbx_strand_id
1 'polypeptide(L)'
;MQRIIKTILLVLFFIWGMNCINGSKNSLPFFAYLDLSTKGGNSFAIAQITPGSGVSDIPLNTSIQATFNSAFDSSSVTSSTFFLKKGGDPILATLRLDKNTAVLTPNSALSASTTYSVTISKEIKSEEGISLKEDLTWNFTTATIIDAVAPALSLRIPAAGAALISNTTSVQVAFTETMDCTTVDNVSLTLKNNATNTVEPSGVNCLGSSATLSPNNPLTPNTTYRVEVSASMKDLANNPLPGPQNWTFTTGAGPDNTPPALSFASPSPGETGVSVNSAIGVAFNEPIHCGSVPGNFVLEETLVPGNNVGVILTCSGATASITPVAAAGLDFNKSYKAILTAGIMDLSSNPITPRTWTFTTGAAPDLTQPTVTFTVPTVNATGVGVNINPTVVFSEPMACGTVNAASFRLKQQATGVYLVGNVACFGTSATWTPDPVNPFAFNTTYTVEINAGARDSANLPAVPFSWNFTTGPGPDLTAPSVAFVTPTNGSTGLPINSGGSIAFDETMNCGTVLGSISMDDDITTPLSTVPLNINCNGNTATFAPAVALAFNTTYTVAIAPTATDASGNLIGAYSWSFTTGAAPDVTPPQISLVSPLPGATGVPTNSNITVSFSETIDCSTLNLTVNNGIFVNTNCSGASATFTPTVPTPFNAGTNYTVNVVTVKDLQGNTIVPGPSLTWNFTTGLAPDVTPPVIAIQNLRTNSTVESGFVIGTAADARGIASIEISIDGGGFTGTGVIGTTSWKYSLPTGATTWRQNSQHTIQVRATDTSNNVTTSAMITVRKGTNKDINGDGYTDLVTSEYGQGLVYIFHSSGVAGITATNASQASHTIVGSAVDEFGRVVSLGDVNGDGYSDVIIGSPAWNGNLGRTYIFHSSGSSGINQSFSGFASSQISGTAAGGRFGSSITTGDLNGDGYSDLVAGAPNTANGTIYVFTSAGVNGITATTTVGAAANRIGSGAGESFGFSIAIGNMNGDNFADIAVGAPMFNGGRGRIYVYYGATTGGGLNAAAPNTLTNNSNLGMNIAVFGRMVAVGDVNGDGFSDVIGGAPQLDLNGNASFWGSVRIFTSSGAIGVVDNTLGNVSFINGTVNNDLLGTSITVCDLNGDGRADIVATAEQQGAAFSTVYVYISPVAIPGARTKTADATTSVTGVVGLGISLYGGLSFGDPNGDGFTDLFIGGNVGNGVYVFHSSAAGLITNLPAAAAANVARPGFAMPVVGETYGMSVY
;
A
#
# COMPACT_ATOMS: atom_id res chain seq x y z
N MET A 1 2.77 -25.71 41.95
CA MET A 1 2.15 -24.91 40.86
C MET A 1 3.11 -23.89 40.27
N GLN A 2 3.58 -22.84 40.97
CA GLN A 2 4.47 -21.81 40.37
C GLN A 2 5.74 -22.34 39.68
N ARG A 3 6.42 -23.39 40.18
CA ARG A 3 7.54 -24.03 39.45
C ARG A 3 7.11 -24.63 38.10
N ILE A 4 5.91 -25.20 38.02
CA ILE A 4 5.34 -25.78 36.79
C ILE A 4 4.95 -24.65 35.83
N ILE A 5 4.37 -23.55 36.32
CA ILE A 5 4.06 -22.37 35.49
C ILE A 5 5.35 -21.73 34.96
N LYS A 6 6.43 -21.64 35.75
CA LYS A 6 7.75 -21.22 35.25
C LYS A 6 8.29 -22.16 34.17
N THR A 7 8.16 -23.48 34.33
CA THR A 7 8.55 -24.43 33.26
C THR A 7 7.67 -24.26 32.00
N ILE A 8 6.36 -24.05 32.14
CA ILE A 8 5.44 -23.89 31.00
C ILE A 8 5.70 -22.58 30.25
N LEU A 9 5.92 -21.45 30.93
CA LEU A 9 6.32 -20.20 30.25
C LEU A 9 7.69 -20.32 29.59
N LEU A 10 8.66 -20.98 30.25
CA LEU A 10 10.00 -21.21 29.66
C LEU A 10 9.93 -22.13 28.43
N VAL A 11 8.94 -23.02 28.34
CA VAL A 11 8.68 -23.84 27.14
C VAL A 11 7.93 -23.06 26.06
N LEU A 12 6.94 -22.23 26.42
CA LEU A 12 6.20 -21.41 25.45
C LEU A 12 7.10 -20.37 24.75
N PHE A 13 8.02 -19.73 25.49
CA PHE A 13 9.03 -18.80 24.94
C PHE A 13 10.03 -19.45 23.96
N PHE A 14 10.08 -20.79 23.88
CA PHE A 14 10.90 -21.53 22.91
C PHE A 14 10.11 -22.02 21.68
N ILE A 15 8.78 -21.79 21.62
CA ILE A 15 7.89 -22.37 20.60
C ILE A 15 7.32 -21.31 19.62
N TRP A 16 7.18 -20.05 20.05
CA TRP A 16 6.69 -18.95 19.20
C TRP A 16 7.72 -17.83 19.13
N GLY A 17 8.49 -17.79 18.03
CA GLY A 17 9.53 -16.80 17.78
C GLY A 17 9.21 -15.93 16.57
N MET A 18 8.64 -14.76 16.79
CA MET A 18 8.44 -13.72 15.76
C MET A 18 9.41 -12.57 15.95
N ASN A 19 10.07 -12.13 14.88
CA ASN A 19 10.84 -10.89 14.85
C ASN A 19 10.36 -10.01 13.71
N CYS A 20 10.00 -8.77 14.03
CA CYS A 20 10.08 -7.56 13.19
C CYS A 20 9.55 -6.39 14.05
N ILE A 21 10.10 -5.17 14.02
CA ILE A 21 11.12 -4.58 13.14
C ILE A 21 12.31 -4.09 13.98
N ASN A 22 13.54 -4.27 13.50
CA ASN A 22 14.76 -3.76 14.16
C ASN A 22 15.20 -2.42 13.55
N GLY A 23 14.44 -1.36 13.82
CA GLY A 23 14.87 0.03 13.56
C GLY A 23 15.52 0.60 14.81
N SER A 24 16.86 0.64 14.84
CA SER A 24 17.71 1.02 15.98
C SER A 24 17.39 0.31 17.31
N LYS A 25 18.34 -0.47 17.83
CA LYS A 25 18.18 -1.07 19.16
C LYS A 25 17.98 0.04 20.19
N ASN A 26 16.97 -0.14 21.05
CA ASN A 26 16.63 0.68 22.24
C ASN A 26 15.63 1.86 22.09
N SER A 27 14.79 1.94 21.05
CA SER A 27 13.70 2.94 20.97
C SER A 27 12.31 2.41 20.57
N LEU A 28 11.73 1.50 21.37
CA LEU A 28 10.28 1.21 21.38
C LEU A 28 9.75 1.06 22.82
N PRO A 29 9.22 2.13 23.44
CA PRO A 29 8.81 2.12 24.86
C PRO A 29 7.34 1.69 25.05
N PHE A 30 7.03 0.39 24.93
CA PHE A 30 5.64 -0.07 25.20
C PHE A 30 5.44 -1.46 25.85
N PHE A 31 6.44 -2.37 25.89
CA PHE A 31 6.26 -3.71 26.49
C PHE A 31 7.32 -4.12 27.53
N ALA A 32 7.76 -3.14 28.33
CA ALA A 32 7.95 -3.36 29.76
C ALA A 32 6.94 -2.47 30.50
N TYR A 33 6.48 -2.89 31.68
CA TYR A 33 5.53 -2.22 32.61
C TYR A 33 4.06 -2.69 32.67
N LEU A 34 3.87 -3.96 33.06
CA LEU A 34 2.70 -4.50 33.78
C LEU A 34 3.03 -5.94 34.25
N ASP A 35 2.69 -6.48 35.42
CA ASP A 35 2.36 -5.98 36.77
C ASP A 35 3.05 -6.96 37.76
N LEU A 36 3.48 -6.50 38.95
CA LEU A 36 4.05 -7.35 40.00
C LEU A 36 3.43 -7.21 41.42
N SER A 37 2.22 -6.64 41.53
CA SER A 37 1.11 -7.37 42.17
C SER A 37 -0.20 -6.58 42.28
N THR A 38 -1.22 -7.04 41.58
CA THR A 38 -2.64 -6.78 41.90
C THR A 38 -3.34 -8.07 42.34
N LYS A 39 -3.08 -8.53 43.57
CA LYS A 39 -3.80 -9.68 44.17
C LYS A 39 -4.84 -9.25 45.23
N GLY A 40 -5.74 -8.35 44.83
CA GLY A 40 -6.91 -7.90 45.59
C GLY A 40 -6.62 -6.80 46.62
N GLY A 41 -7.10 -5.59 46.34
CA GLY A 41 -7.00 -4.42 47.22
C GLY A 41 -6.36 -3.20 46.54
N ASN A 42 -6.63 -2.01 47.07
CA ASN A 42 -6.12 -0.74 46.54
C ASN A 42 -4.62 -0.57 46.87
N SER A 43 -3.75 -1.21 46.09
CA SER A 43 -2.29 -1.12 46.30
C SER A 43 -1.66 -0.01 45.44
N PHE A 44 -1.03 0.95 46.12
CA PHE A 44 -0.10 1.91 45.50
C PHE A 44 1.09 1.17 44.87
N ALA A 45 1.39 1.47 43.61
CA ALA A 45 2.37 0.76 42.79
C ALA A 45 2.99 1.68 41.72
N ILE A 46 4.17 1.30 41.23
CA ILE A 46 4.83 1.95 40.10
C ILE A 46 4.15 1.43 38.81
N ALA A 47 3.57 2.35 38.04
CA ALA A 47 2.89 2.07 36.78
C ALA A 47 3.86 2.07 35.58
N GLN A 48 4.90 2.90 35.58
CA GLN A 48 5.91 2.98 34.51
C GLN A 48 7.28 3.43 35.05
N ILE A 49 8.37 3.01 34.40
CA ILE A 49 9.68 3.69 34.44
C ILE A 49 10.17 3.96 33.01
N THR A 50 11.07 4.93 32.86
CA THR A 50 11.92 5.11 31.67
C THR A 50 13.27 5.69 32.11
N PRO A 51 14.44 5.20 31.67
CA PRO A 51 14.68 4.01 30.84
C PRO A 51 14.20 2.70 31.49
N GLY A 52 13.69 1.79 30.66
CA GLY A 52 13.22 0.48 31.10
C GLY A 52 14.32 -0.43 31.67
N SER A 53 13.91 -1.46 32.40
CA SER A 53 14.83 -2.45 32.96
C SER A 53 15.57 -3.23 31.86
N GLY A 54 16.91 -3.19 31.89
CA GLY A 54 17.79 -3.88 30.96
C GLY A 54 18.05 -3.14 29.64
N VAL A 55 17.49 -1.95 29.44
CA VAL A 55 17.64 -1.20 28.18
C VAL A 55 19.08 -0.66 28.04
N SER A 56 19.59 -0.69 26.80
CA SER A 56 20.94 -0.25 26.41
C SER A 56 20.88 1.04 25.58
N ASP A 57 22.02 1.53 25.08
CA ASP A 57 22.15 2.70 24.20
C ASP A 57 21.34 3.94 24.64
N ILE A 58 21.20 4.16 25.95
CA ILE A 58 20.52 5.34 26.51
C ILE A 58 21.42 6.58 26.38
N PRO A 59 20.96 7.69 25.77
CA PRO A 59 21.77 8.89 25.61
C PRO A 59 22.36 9.44 26.92
N LEU A 60 23.55 10.07 26.84
CA LEU A 60 24.31 10.46 28.03
C LEU A 60 23.61 11.49 28.93
N ASN A 61 22.64 12.23 28.39
CA ASN A 61 21.84 13.27 29.06
C ASN A 61 20.41 12.84 29.43
N THR A 62 20.01 11.58 29.23
CA THR A 62 18.65 11.12 29.53
C THR A 62 18.34 11.14 31.04
N SER A 63 17.24 11.80 31.39
CA SER A 63 16.63 11.79 32.72
C SER A 63 15.84 10.50 32.98
N ILE A 64 15.79 10.05 34.24
CA ILE A 64 15.06 8.83 34.62
C ILE A 64 13.68 9.20 35.16
N GLN A 65 12.62 8.88 34.43
CA GLN A 65 11.22 9.09 34.82
C GLN A 65 10.63 7.83 35.47
N ALA A 66 9.76 8.00 36.47
CA ALA A 66 8.92 6.96 37.03
C ALA A 66 7.52 7.50 37.35
N THR A 67 6.49 6.78 36.94
CA THR A 67 5.08 7.16 37.10
C THR A 67 4.35 6.11 37.93
N PHE A 68 3.47 6.55 38.82
CA PHE A 68 2.77 5.74 39.82
C PHE A 68 1.27 5.61 39.49
N ASN A 69 0.64 4.52 39.94
CA ASN A 69 -0.76 4.22 39.65
C ASN A 69 -1.77 5.10 40.42
N SER A 70 -1.31 5.85 41.43
CA SER A 70 -2.03 6.94 42.08
C SER A 70 -1.04 8.02 42.55
N ALA A 71 -1.56 9.13 43.09
CA ALA A 71 -0.75 10.26 43.52
C ALA A 71 0.12 9.92 44.75
N PHE A 72 1.34 10.45 44.79
CA PHE A 72 2.31 10.19 45.87
C PHE A 72 2.44 11.35 46.85
N ASP A 73 2.77 11.03 48.11
CA ASP A 73 3.26 12.01 49.07
C ASP A 73 4.64 12.47 48.61
N SER A 74 4.71 13.70 48.09
CA SER A 74 5.95 14.30 47.57
C SER A 74 7.05 14.46 48.61
N SER A 75 6.73 14.45 49.91
CA SER A 75 7.73 14.43 50.99
C SER A 75 8.41 13.06 51.16
N SER A 76 7.79 11.99 50.65
CA SER A 76 8.36 10.63 50.66
C SER A 76 9.32 10.34 49.49
N VAL A 77 9.29 11.15 48.43
CA VAL A 77 10.19 11.02 47.26
C VAL A 77 11.38 11.95 47.42
N THR A 78 12.55 11.39 47.70
CA THR A 78 13.79 12.10 48.02
C THR A 78 14.99 11.42 47.37
N SER A 79 16.16 12.06 47.39
CA SER A 79 17.41 11.47 46.87
C SER A 79 17.93 10.25 47.65
N SER A 80 17.28 9.83 48.74
CA SER A 80 17.51 8.54 49.41
C SER A 80 16.43 7.49 49.13
N THR A 81 15.29 7.86 48.55
CA THR A 81 14.19 6.95 48.18
C THR A 81 14.00 6.79 46.67
N PHE A 82 14.54 7.67 45.84
CA PHE A 82 14.68 7.51 44.39
C PHE A 82 16.07 8.01 43.96
N PHE A 83 16.94 7.09 43.54
CA PHE A 83 18.36 7.40 43.22
C PHE A 83 18.97 6.51 42.13
N LEU A 84 20.06 7.01 41.54
CA LEU A 84 20.88 6.36 40.51
C LEU A 84 22.27 5.99 41.09
N LYS A 85 22.84 4.86 40.67
CA LYS A 85 24.18 4.37 41.06
C LYS A 85 25.00 3.86 39.89
N LYS A 86 26.33 3.95 39.97
CA LYS A 86 27.32 3.33 39.07
C LYS A 86 28.20 2.38 39.87
N GLY A 87 28.16 1.08 39.59
CA GLY A 87 28.98 0.07 40.29
C GLY A 87 28.74 -0.08 41.81
N GLY A 88 27.80 0.68 42.39
CA GLY A 88 27.55 0.79 43.83
C GLY A 88 27.51 2.23 44.31
N ASP A 89 28.30 3.12 43.69
CA ASP A 89 28.45 4.53 44.08
C ASP A 89 27.26 5.38 43.60
N PRO A 90 26.70 6.27 44.44
CA PRO A 90 25.56 7.12 44.09
C PRO A 90 25.95 8.23 43.10
N ILE A 91 25.07 8.50 42.14
CA ILE A 91 25.20 9.61 41.19
C ILE A 91 24.39 10.80 41.69
N LEU A 92 25.01 11.99 41.65
CA LEU A 92 24.32 13.24 41.98
C LEU A 92 23.32 13.60 40.88
N ALA A 93 22.06 13.70 41.25
CA ALA A 93 20.94 14.00 40.38
C ALA A 93 19.96 14.94 41.08
N THR A 94 19.22 15.71 40.29
CA THR A 94 18.14 16.60 40.73
C THR A 94 16.82 15.90 40.49
N LEU A 95 15.89 16.05 41.43
CA LEU A 95 14.57 15.42 41.40
C LEU A 95 13.50 16.48 41.11
N ARG A 96 12.69 16.26 40.08
CA ARG A 96 11.47 17.03 39.79
C ARG A 96 10.26 16.13 39.98
N LEU A 97 9.19 16.67 40.56
CA LEU A 97 7.99 15.92 40.93
C LEU A 97 6.75 16.60 40.34
N ASP A 98 5.84 15.78 39.83
CA ASP A 98 4.44 16.07 39.55
C ASP A 98 3.55 15.02 40.23
N LYS A 99 2.25 15.27 40.33
CA LYS A 99 1.23 14.54 41.12
C LYS A 99 1.43 13.03 41.24
N ASN A 100 1.71 12.33 40.15
CA ASN A 100 2.03 10.89 40.16
C ASN A 100 3.31 10.53 39.38
N THR A 101 4.14 11.51 38.98
CA THR A 101 5.33 11.28 38.16
C THR A 101 6.56 11.97 38.76
N ALA A 102 7.64 11.20 38.93
CA ALA A 102 8.93 11.69 39.42
C ALA A 102 9.99 11.56 38.32
N VAL A 103 10.80 12.61 38.12
CA VAL A 103 11.90 12.65 37.15
C VAL A 103 13.20 12.95 37.87
N LEU A 104 14.17 12.05 37.73
CA LEU A 104 15.50 12.11 38.32
C LEU A 104 16.52 12.43 37.20
N THR A 105 16.93 13.69 37.10
CA THR A 105 17.86 14.19 36.09
C THR A 105 19.30 14.19 36.64
N PRO A 106 20.25 13.44 36.05
CA PRO A 106 21.67 13.50 36.44
C PRO A 106 22.24 14.93 36.35
N ASN A 107 22.99 15.37 37.35
CA ASN A 107 23.54 16.74 37.40
C ASN A 107 24.72 16.97 36.43
N SER A 108 25.18 15.92 35.78
CA SER A 108 26.17 15.92 34.71
C SER A 108 25.86 14.77 33.76
N ALA A 109 26.23 14.89 32.48
CA ALA A 109 26.12 13.79 31.53
C ALA A 109 26.76 12.50 32.09
N LEU A 110 26.07 11.38 31.88
CA LEU A 110 26.52 10.06 32.29
C LEU A 110 27.73 9.61 31.46
N SER A 111 28.53 8.69 32.01
CA SER A 111 29.64 8.09 31.29
C SER A 111 29.13 7.26 30.12
N ALA A 112 29.82 7.28 28.98
CA ALA A 112 29.50 6.42 27.83
C ALA A 112 29.62 4.92 28.14
N SER A 113 28.84 4.10 27.43
CA SER A 113 28.88 2.63 27.46
C SER A 113 28.91 2.03 28.87
N THR A 114 28.20 2.65 29.81
CA THR A 114 28.27 2.36 31.25
C THR A 114 26.91 1.89 31.75
N THR A 115 26.88 0.75 32.44
CA THR A 115 25.68 0.28 33.13
C THR A 115 25.51 1.02 34.46
N TYR A 116 24.32 1.60 34.65
CA TYR A 116 23.86 2.22 35.90
C TYR A 116 22.72 1.39 36.49
N SER A 117 22.53 1.47 37.81
CA SER A 117 21.39 0.88 38.52
C SER A 117 20.56 1.98 39.20
N VAL A 118 19.25 1.97 38.98
CA VAL A 118 18.27 2.85 39.64
C VAL A 118 17.58 2.08 40.74
N THR A 119 17.33 2.73 41.88
CA THR A 119 16.46 2.20 42.94
C THR A 119 15.35 3.19 43.25
N ILE A 120 14.12 2.68 43.33
CA ILE A 120 12.95 3.32 43.93
C ILE A 120 12.57 2.50 45.17
N SER A 121 12.60 3.12 46.35
CA SER A 121 12.40 2.43 47.62
C SER A 121 10.93 2.29 47.99
N LYS A 122 10.61 1.20 48.68
CA LYS A 122 9.29 0.89 49.26
C LYS A 122 8.77 1.96 50.22
N GLU A 123 9.67 2.80 50.76
CA GLU A 123 9.34 3.84 51.74
C GLU A 123 8.58 5.03 51.11
N ILE A 124 8.52 5.14 49.78
CA ILE A 124 7.62 6.06 49.06
C ILE A 124 6.16 5.64 49.29
N LYS A 125 5.28 6.64 49.46
CA LYS A 125 3.86 6.45 49.81
C LYS A 125 2.93 7.19 48.85
N SER A 126 1.70 6.69 48.74
CA SER A 126 0.58 7.47 48.19
C SER A 126 0.26 8.68 49.08
N GLU A 127 -0.54 9.63 48.58
CA GLU A 127 -1.14 10.70 49.41
C GLU A 127 -2.01 10.12 50.55
N GLU A 128 -2.52 8.89 50.41
CA GLU A 128 -3.24 8.14 51.45
C GLU A 128 -2.31 7.43 52.47
N GLY A 129 -1.00 7.60 52.35
CA GLY A 129 0.02 7.02 53.24
C GLY A 129 0.35 5.54 52.96
N ILE A 130 -0.14 4.97 51.86
CA ILE A 130 0.10 3.56 51.50
C ILE A 130 1.49 3.43 50.87
N SER A 131 2.39 2.73 51.54
CA SER A 131 3.74 2.44 51.01
C SER A 131 3.71 1.50 49.80
N LEU A 132 4.70 1.66 48.92
CA LEU A 132 5.06 0.64 47.93
C LEU A 132 5.37 -0.71 48.62
N LYS A 133 5.13 -1.81 47.91
CA LYS A 133 5.24 -3.18 48.47
C LYS A 133 6.67 -3.67 48.70
N GLU A 134 7.60 -3.32 47.82
CA GLU A 134 9.01 -3.72 47.87
C GLU A 134 9.88 -2.72 47.09
N ASP A 135 11.18 -2.71 47.36
CA ASP A 135 12.13 -1.80 46.68
C ASP A 135 12.31 -2.24 45.21
N LEU A 136 11.91 -1.40 44.26
CA LEU A 136 12.17 -1.65 42.83
C LEU A 136 13.59 -1.22 42.50
N THR A 137 14.44 -2.15 42.04
CA THR A 137 15.76 -1.84 41.49
C THR A 137 15.89 -2.43 40.08
N TRP A 138 16.40 -1.61 39.15
CA TRP A 138 16.66 -2.01 37.76
C TRP A 138 17.96 -1.40 37.25
N ASN A 139 18.43 -1.87 36.10
CA ASN A 139 19.63 -1.33 35.45
C ASN A 139 19.30 -0.82 34.04
N PHE A 140 20.09 0.13 33.55
CA PHE A 140 20.16 0.50 32.12
C PHE A 140 21.61 0.80 31.73
N THR A 141 21.94 0.77 30.44
CA THR A 141 23.29 1.05 29.92
C THR A 141 23.27 2.21 28.93
N THR A 142 24.23 3.10 29.05
CA THR A 142 24.33 4.32 28.22
C THR A 142 24.95 4.07 26.84
N ALA A 143 24.60 4.94 25.89
CA ALA A 143 25.17 5.05 24.55
C ALA A 143 26.60 5.63 24.57
N THR A 144 27.09 6.06 23.41
CA THR A 144 28.30 6.87 23.24
C THR A 144 28.02 8.35 22.97
N ILE A 145 26.75 8.72 22.72
CA ILE A 145 26.33 10.07 22.28
C ILE A 145 25.33 10.72 23.25
N ILE A 146 25.38 12.05 23.35
CA ILE A 146 24.25 12.84 23.86
C ILE A 146 23.13 12.84 22.82
N ASP A 147 21.90 12.99 23.30
CA ASP A 147 20.76 13.30 22.46
C ASP A 147 20.60 14.82 22.36
N ALA A 148 20.49 15.29 21.13
CA ALA A 148 20.29 16.68 20.74
C ALA A 148 19.28 16.79 19.58
N VAL A 149 18.53 15.71 19.32
CA VAL A 149 17.32 15.77 18.48
C VAL A 149 16.25 16.49 19.28
N ALA A 150 15.33 17.18 18.58
CA ALA A 150 14.22 17.86 19.22
C ALA A 150 12.92 17.12 18.87
N PRO A 151 12.01 16.90 19.84
CA PRO A 151 10.76 16.19 19.59
C PRO A 151 9.96 16.88 18.47
N ALA A 152 9.31 16.08 17.63
CA ALA A 152 8.41 16.54 16.59
C ALA A 152 7.06 15.84 16.68
N LEU A 153 6.00 16.47 16.16
CA LEU A 153 4.64 15.93 16.19
C LEU A 153 4.46 14.86 15.10
N SER A 154 4.29 13.60 15.51
CA SER A 154 4.10 12.46 14.61
C SER A 154 2.62 12.12 14.35
N LEU A 155 1.70 12.45 15.28
CA LEU A 155 0.26 12.21 15.12
C LEU A 155 -0.58 13.28 15.82
N ARG A 156 -1.75 13.59 15.26
CA ARG A 156 -2.76 14.50 15.81
C ARG A 156 -4.16 13.92 15.61
N ILE A 157 -4.91 13.74 16.70
CA ILE A 157 -6.32 13.35 16.71
C ILE A 157 -7.08 14.34 17.60
N PRO A 158 -8.19 14.96 17.15
CA PRO A 158 -8.67 15.02 15.77
C PRO A 158 -7.63 15.61 14.81
N ALA A 159 -7.73 15.22 13.53
CA ALA A 159 -6.87 15.76 12.47
C ALA A 159 -7.15 17.27 12.23
N ALA A 160 -6.18 17.97 11.63
CA ALA A 160 -6.31 19.39 11.32
C ALA A 160 -7.46 19.64 10.32
N GLY A 161 -8.41 20.49 10.71
CA GLY A 161 -9.60 20.82 9.92
C GLY A 161 -10.73 19.80 9.99
N ALA A 162 -10.61 18.74 10.79
CA ALA A 162 -11.64 17.70 10.87
C ALA A 162 -12.98 18.22 11.43
N ALA A 163 -14.09 17.82 10.83
CA ALA A 163 -15.45 18.25 11.17
C ALA A 163 -16.31 17.08 11.66
N LEU A 164 -17.50 17.38 12.20
CA LEU A 164 -18.45 16.41 12.78
C LEU A 164 -17.85 15.55 13.93
N ILE A 165 -16.80 16.05 14.58
CA ILE A 165 -16.12 15.38 15.69
C ILE A 165 -17.08 15.23 16.87
N SER A 166 -17.13 14.06 17.52
CA SER A 166 -17.98 13.86 18.71
C SER A 166 -17.64 14.92 19.77
N ASN A 167 -18.67 15.50 20.40
CA ASN A 167 -18.45 16.55 21.39
C ASN A 167 -17.84 16.03 22.72
N THR A 168 -17.64 14.71 22.87
CA THR A 168 -16.86 14.10 23.97
C THR A 168 -15.43 13.71 23.57
N THR A 169 -14.97 14.05 22.36
CA THR A 169 -13.66 13.62 21.85
C THR A 169 -12.50 14.22 22.63
N SER A 170 -11.63 13.36 23.16
CA SER A 170 -10.32 13.75 23.70
C SER A 170 -9.32 13.99 22.58
N VAL A 171 -8.44 14.98 22.76
CA VAL A 171 -7.34 15.27 21.83
C VAL A 171 -6.16 14.35 22.16
N GLN A 172 -5.63 13.64 21.17
CA GLN A 172 -4.41 12.83 21.30
C GLN A 172 -3.30 13.36 20.41
N VAL A 173 -2.08 13.34 20.95
CA VAL A 173 -0.86 13.85 20.34
C VAL A 173 0.23 12.80 20.51
N ALA A 174 0.91 12.44 19.42
CA ALA A 174 2.11 11.60 19.50
C ALA A 174 3.34 12.39 19.03
N PHE A 175 4.46 12.12 19.69
CA PHE A 175 5.77 12.72 19.44
C PHE A 175 6.73 11.68 18.84
N THR A 176 7.81 12.13 18.22
CA THR A 176 8.87 11.25 17.65
C THR A 176 9.65 10.45 18.70
N GLU A 177 9.57 10.84 19.97
CA GLU A 177 10.42 10.36 21.05
C GLU A 177 9.73 10.53 22.42
N THR A 178 10.39 10.09 23.50
CA THR A 178 9.78 10.08 24.85
C THR A 178 9.86 11.46 25.51
N MET A 179 8.68 12.00 25.85
CA MET A 179 8.55 13.30 26.51
C MET A 179 8.91 13.21 28.00
N ASP A 180 9.54 14.27 28.53
CA ASP A 180 9.54 14.56 29.95
C ASP A 180 8.12 15.00 30.32
N CYS A 181 7.35 14.08 30.87
CA CYS A 181 5.93 14.28 31.14
C CYS A 181 5.69 15.38 32.20
N THR A 182 6.70 15.75 32.98
CA THR A 182 6.61 16.90 33.90
C THR A 182 6.86 18.25 33.20
N THR A 183 6.94 18.26 31.86
CA THR A 183 6.78 19.45 31.00
C THR A 183 5.46 19.49 30.22
N VAL A 184 4.65 18.43 30.30
CA VAL A 184 3.44 18.22 29.48
C VAL A 184 2.20 18.31 30.38
N ASP A 185 1.58 19.49 30.40
CA ASP A 185 0.56 19.88 31.37
C ASP A 185 -0.58 20.70 30.74
N ASN A 186 -1.56 21.09 31.57
CA ASN A 186 -2.71 21.93 31.19
C ASN A 186 -2.34 23.39 30.78
N VAL A 187 -1.06 23.76 30.71
CA VAL A 187 -0.58 25.08 30.25
C VAL A 187 0.17 24.95 28.92
N SER A 188 0.91 23.87 28.75
CA SER A 188 1.71 23.57 27.58
C SER A 188 0.95 22.81 26.48
N LEU A 189 -0.05 21.98 26.84
CA LEU A 189 -1.04 21.42 25.92
C LEU A 189 -2.42 21.95 26.31
N THR A 190 -3.02 22.78 25.45
CA THR A 190 -4.33 23.41 25.74
C THR A 190 -5.34 23.23 24.61
N LEU A 191 -6.62 23.18 24.98
CA LEU A 191 -7.76 23.21 24.08
C LEU A 191 -8.53 24.51 24.32
N LYS A 192 -8.84 25.25 23.24
CA LYS A 192 -9.55 26.53 23.29
C LYS A 192 -10.74 26.53 22.34
N ASN A 193 -11.86 27.11 22.75
CA ASN A 193 -12.92 27.47 21.81
C ASN A 193 -12.38 28.55 20.86
N ASN A 194 -12.44 28.30 19.54
CA ASN A 194 -11.78 29.16 18.56
C ASN A 194 -12.47 30.52 18.38
N ALA A 195 -13.75 30.64 18.77
CA ALA A 195 -14.54 31.87 18.65
C ALA A 195 -14.47 32.77 19.89
N THR A 196 -14.51 32.19 21.09
CA THR A 196 -14.42 32.92 22.37
C THR A 196 -12.99 33.05 22.91
N ASN A 197 -12.05 32.27 22.36
CA ASN A 197 -10.65 32.15 22.82
C ASN A 197 -10.51 31.66 24.29
N THR A 198 -11.57 31.08 24.87
CA THR A 198 -11.58 30.50 26.22
C THR A 198 -10.90 29.13 26.23
N VAL A 199 -10.06 28.86 27.22
CA VAL A 199 -9.51 27.53 27.48
C VAL A 199 -10.61 26.64 28.06
N GLU A 200 -10.80 25.46 27.48
CA GLU A 200 -11.77 24.48 27.97
C GLU A 200 -11.19 23.69 29.15
N PRO A 201 -11.88 23.59 30.30
CA PRO A 201 -11.42 22.78 31.42
C PRO A 201 -11.19 21.34 30.99
N SER A 202 -9.94 20.89 31.08
CA SER A 202 -9.50 19.58 30.56
C SER A 202 -8.49 18.95 31.53
N GLY A 203 -8.25 17.64 31.40
CA GLY A 203 -7.15 16.93 32.03
C GLY A 203 -6.16 16.44 30.98
N VAL A 204 -4.90 16.90 31.05
CA VAL A 204 -3.77 16.35 30.30
C VAL A 204 -3.19 15.14 31.04
N ASN A 205 -2.93 14.06 30.31
CA ASN A 205 -2.18 12.90 30.75
C ASN A 205 -1.08 12.60 29.73
N CYS A 206 0.16 12.41 30.19
CA CYS A 206 1.32 12.13 29.36
C CYS A 206 1.84 10.71 29.65
N LEU A 207 2.13 9.96 28.59
CA LEU A 207 2.60 8.58 28.67
C LEU A 207 3.61 8.31 27.55
N GLY A 208 4.89 8.20 27.91
CA GLY A 208 5.97 7.91 26.97
C GLY A 208 6.11 9.00 25.89
N SER A 209 5.96 8.60 24.62
CA SER A 209 5.96 9.50 23.45
C SER A 209 4.58 10.04 23.08
N SER A 210 3.62 10.07 24.01
CA SER A 210 2.24 10.49 23.75
C SER A 210 1.64 11.34 24.86
N ALA A 211 0.69 12.20 24.48
CA ALA A 211 -0.12 12.99 25.39
C ALA A 211 -1.61 12.96 24.97
N THR A 212 -2.50 12.83 25.95
CA THR A 212 -3.95 12.92 25.76
C THR A 212 -4.49 14.08 26.60
N LEU A 213 -5.22 15.00 25.97
CA LEU A 213 -6.02 16.03 26.63
C LEU A 213 -7.48 15.63 26.55
N SER A 214 -8.10 15.36 27.70
CA SER A 214 -9.52 15.01 27.80
C SER A 214 -10.33 16.19 28.36
N PRO A 215 -11.32 16.73 27.62
CA PRO A 215 -12.24 17.74 28.15
C PRO A 215 -13.00 17.21 29.39
N ASN A 216 -13.06 18.02 30.45
CA ASN A 216 -13.75 17.66 31.71
C ASN A 216 -15.28 17.68 31.58
N ASN A 217 -15.78 18.40 30.56
CA ASN A 217 -17.19 18.46 30.17
C ASN A 217 -17.29 18.21 28.66
N PRO A 218 -18.43 17.72 28.15
CA PRO A 218 -18.68 17.69 26.71
C PRO A 218 -18.55 19.09 26.11
N LEU A 219 -17.85 19.17 24.98
CA LEU A 219 -17.67 20.38 24.18
C LEU A 219 -19.03 20.88 23.65
N THR A 220 -19.08 22.16 23.27
CA THR A 220 -20.28 22.74 22.66
C THR A 220 -20.48 22.11 21.27
N PRO A 221 -21.70 21.69 20.89
CA PRO A 221 -21.99 21.20 19.54
C PRO A 221 -21.76 22.24 18.43
N ASN A 222 -21.52 21.78 17.20
CA ASN A 222 -21.33 22.61 15.99
C ASN A 222 -20.30 23.75 16.16
N THR A 223 -19.29 23.56 17.01
CA THR A 223 -18.36 24.59 17.48
C THR A 223 -16.94 24.24 17.07
N THR A 224 -16.20 25.23 16.57
CA THR A 224 -14.78 25.03 16.19
C THR A 224 -13.89 25.28 17.40
N TYR A 225 -13.03 24.30 17.68
CA TYR A 225 -12.02 24.33 18.72
C TYR A 225 -10.62 24.39 18.11
N ARG A 226 -9.66 24.92 18.88
CA ARG A 226 -8.24 25.04 18.52
C ARG A 226 -7.40 24.36 19.61
N VAL A 227 -6.53 23.45 19.19
CA VAL A 227 -5.48 22.87 20.05
C VAL A 227 -4.24 23.74 19.95
N GLU A 228 -3.58 24.02 21.06
CA GLU A 228 -2.29 24.70 21.12
C GLU A 228 -1.27 23.88 21.91
N VAL A 229 -0.10 23.72 21.32
CA VAL A 229 1.04 22.91 21.78
C VAL A 229 2.22 23.87 21.93
N SER A 230 2.63 24.14 23.16
CA SER A 230 3.71 25.06 23.51
C SER A 230 5.08 24.49 23.19
N ALA A 231 6.00 25.35 22.70
CA ALA A 231 7.42 25.02 22.56
C ALA A 231 8.15 24.74 23.89
N SER A 232 7.47 24.87 25.03
CA SER A 232 8.04 24.58 26.36
C SER A 232 8.06 23.09 26.74
N MET A 233 7.34 22.22 26.00
CA MET A 233 7.43 20.76 26.19
C MET A 233 8.77 20.22 25.68
N LYS A 234 9.28 19.20 26.36
CA LYS A 234 10.61 18.63 26.12
C LYS A 234 10.62 17.10 26.16
N ASP A 235 11.64 16.53 25.54
CA ASP A 235 12.06 15.15 25.75
C ASP A 235 12.76 14.94 27.12
N LEU A 236 13.10 13.69 27.45
CA LEU A 236 13.87 13.33 28.66
C LEU A 236 15.36 13.74 28.61
N ALA A 237 15.88 14.13 27.45
CA ALA A 237 17.22 14.69 27.22
C ALA A 237 17.27 16.24 27.39
N ASN A 238 16.10 16.85 27.65
CA ASN A 238 15.81 18.27 27.86
C ASN A 238 15.85 19.17 26.59
N ASN A 239 15.74 18.62 25.37
CA ASN A 239 15.54 19.43 24.17
C ASN A 239 14.06 19.85 24.01
N PRO A 240 13.76 21.10 23.63
CA PRO A 240 12.40 21.59 23.44
C PRO A 240 11.86 21.30 22.03
N LEU A 241 10.53 21.23 21.89
CA LEU A 241 9.85 21.26 20.59
C LEU A 241 10.37 22.43 19.72
N PRO A 242 10.70 22.24 18.41
CA PRO A 242 11.28 23.27 17.55
C PRO A 242 10.47 24.57 17.38
N GLY A 243 9.18 24.55 17.72
CA GLY A 243 8.31 25.72 17.72
C GLY A 243 6.88 25.35 18.14
N PRO A 244 6.06 26.32 18.56
CA PRO A 244 4.69 26.05 18.98
C PRO A 244 3.85 25.54 17.80
N GLN A 245 2.99 24.55 18.05
CA GLN A 245 2.08 23.98 17.05
C GLN A 245 0.63 24.33 17.41
N ASN A 246 -0.23 24.53 16.41
CA ASN A 246 -1.67 24.62 16.63
C ASN A 246 -2.46 24.10 15.42
N TRP A 247 -3.68 23.64 15.65
CA TRP A 247 -4.64 23.24 14.62
C TRP A 247 -6.06 23.34 15.15
N THR A 248 -7.05 23.26 14.25
CA THR A 248 -8.48 23.32 14.61
C THR A 248 -9.22 22.03 14.25
N PHE A 249 -10.38 21.83 14.90
CA PHE A 249 -11.40 20.85 14.52
C PHE A 249 -12.79 21.37 14.91
N THR A 250 -13.86 20.83 14.35
CA THR A 250 -15.25 21.27 14.57
C THR A 250 -16.11 20.11 15.06
N THR A 251 -16.83 20.33 16.18
CA THR A 251 -17.73 19.33 16.76
C THR A 251 -19.01 19.14 15.93
N GLY A 252 -19.62 17.95 16.03
CA GLY A 252 -20.92 17.63 15.44
C GLY A 252 -22.10 18.15 16.26
N ALA A 253 -23.29 17.65 15.95
CA ALA A 253 -24.52 17.95 16.69
C ALA A 253 -24.52 17.40 18.14
N GLY A 254 -25.55 17.77 18.90
CA GLY A 254 -25.64 17.50 20.35
C GLY A 254 -25.84 16.03 20.76
N PRO A 255 -25.80 15.75 22.07
CA PRO A 255 -25.62 14.41 22.60
C PRO A 255 -26.78 13.45 22.31
N ASP A 256 -26.41 12.18 22.19
CA ASP A 256 -27.28 11.04 21.91
C ASP A 256 -28.11 10.64 23.14
N ASN A 257 -29.38 10.35 22.92
CA ASN A 257 -30.37 9.94 23.93
C ASN A 257 -31.16 8.70 23.45
N THR A 258 -30.67 8.02 22.41
CA THR A 258 -31.34 6.90 21.75
C THR A 258 -30.74 5.59 22.28
N PRO A 259 -31.53 4.66 22.86
CA PRO A 259 -30.96 3.42 23.38
C PRO A 259 -30.67 2.41 22.28
N PRO A 260 -29.51 1.70 22.33
CA PRO A 260 -29.06 0.80 21.29
C PRO A 260 -30.04 -0.37 21.11
N ALA A 261 -30.31 -0.70 19.86
CA ALA A 261 -31.18 -1.77 19.41
C ALA A 261 -30.42 -2.76 18.53
N LEU A 262 -30.72 -4.06 18.69
CA LEU A 262 -30.13 -5.13 17.90
C LEU A 262 -30.56 -4.99 16.43
N SER A 263 -29.62 -4.66 15.54
CA SER A 263 -29.84 -4.49 14.09
C SER A 263 -29.56 -5.77 13.30
N PHE A 264 -28.66 -6.64 13.79
CA PHE A 264 -28.28 -7.90 13.16
C PHE A 264 -27.86 -8.95 14.18
N ALA A 265 -28.12 -10.23 13.88
CA ALA A 265 -27.63 -11.38 14.65
C ALA A 265 -27.32 -12.56 13.71
N SER A 266 -26.14 -13.16 13.90
CA SER A 266 -25.64 -14.35 13.22
C SER A 266 -25.01 -15.28 14.26
N PRO A 267 -25.44 -16.54 14.43
CA PRO A 267 -26.53 -17.20 13.71
C PRO A 267 -27.87 -16.50 13.90
N SER A 268 -28.70 -16.54 12.86
CA SER A 268 -30.02 -15.91 12.82
C SER A 268 -31.05 -16.64 13.72
N PRO A 269 -32.17 -16.00 14.11
CA PRO A 269 -33.20 -16.61 14.95
C PRO A 269 -33.86 -17.86 14.34
N GLY A 270 -33.42 -19.05 14.79
CA GLY A 270 -33.91 -20.35 14.35
C GLY A 270 -32.94 -21.14 13.47
N GLU A 271 -31.74 -20.63 13.20
CA GLU A 271 -30.78 -21.22 12.25
C GLU A 271 -30.31 -22.64 12.64
N THR A 272 -29.99 -23.47 11.65
CA THR A 272 -29.60 -24.89 11.83
C THR A 272 -28.38 -25.26 10.97
N GLY A 273 -27.46 -26.06 11.52
CA GLY A 273 -26.24 -26.51 10.84
C GLY A 273 -25.00 -25.66 11.14
N VAL A 274 -25.12 -24.69 12.05
CA VAL A 274 -24.06 -23.74 12.47
C VAL A 274 -22.77 -24.47 12.86
N SER A 275 -21.60 -24.05 12.37
CA SER A 275 -20.34 -24.65 12.80
C SER A 275 -20.14 -24.45 14.30
N VAL A 276 -19.63 -25.46 15.01
CA VAL A 276 -19.37 -25.35 16.47
C VAL A 276 -18.34 -24.29 16.83
N ASN A 277 -17.52 -23.90 15.86
CA ASN A 277 -16.51 -22.85 15.96
C ASN A 277 -17.01 -21.50 15.41
N SER A 278 -18.26 -21.39 14.96
CA SER A 278 -18.84 -20.11 14.50
C SER A 278 -18.90 -19.13 15.66
N ALA A 279 -18.24 -17.98 15.50
CA ALA A 279 -18.46 -16.84 16.38
C ALA A 279 -19.88 -16.29 16.16
N ILE A 280 -20.55 -15.95 17.26
CA ILE A 280 -21.86 -15.31 17.23
C ILE A 280 -21.65 -13.81 17.05
N GLY A 281 -21.90 -13.31 15.84
CA GLY A 281 -21.87 -11.89 15.53
C GLY A 281 -23.21 -11.23 15.85
N VAL A 282 -23.18 -10.12 16.58
CA VAL A 282 -24.32 -9.21 16.73
C VAL A 282 -23.90 -7.78 16.39
N ALA A 283 -24.78 -7.06 15.70
CA ALA A 283 -24.62 -5.64 15.45
C ALA A 283 -25.82 -4.86 15.99
N PHE A 284 -25.55 -3.60 16.32
CA PHE A 284 -26.51 -2.64 16.84
C PHE A 284 -26.74 -1.54 15.79
N ASN A 285 -27.74 -0.69 15.98
CA ASN A 285 -27.96 0.50 15.13
C ASN A 285 -26.93 1.61 15.40
N GLU A 286 -26.30 1.62 16.58
CA GLU A 286 -25.34 2.64 17.01
C GLU A 286 -24.20 2.07 17.88
N PRO A 287 -23.08 2.79 18.06
CA PRO A 287 -21.90 2.27 18.76
C PRO A 287 -22.15 1.93 20.23
N ILE A 288 -21.75 0.72 20.64
CA ILE A 288 -21.89 0.25 22.01
C ILE A 288 -20.62 0.43 22.84
N HIS A 289 -20.79 0.71 24.12
CA HIS A 289 -19.68 0.71 25.07
C HIS A 289 -19.21 -0.72 25.29
N CYS A 290 -18.12 -1.12 24.63
CA CYS A 290 -17.65 -2.51 24.62
C CYS A 290 -17.36 -3.11 26.00
N GLY A 291 -17.04 -2.30 27.01
CA GLY A 291 -16.92 -2.75 28.40
C GLY A 291 -18.25 -3.14 29.08
N SER A 292 -19.39 -2.88 28.44
CA SER A 292 -20.73 -3.23 28.94
C SER A 292 -21.23 -4.61 28.49
N VAL A 293 -20.61 -5.21 27.47
CA VAL A 293 -21.02 -6.52 26.91
C VAL A 293 -20.62 -7.71 27.81
N PRO A 294 -19.40 -7.78 28.38
CA PRO A 294 -18.99 -8.88 29.25
C PRO A 294 -19.93 -9.03 30.47
N GLY A 295 -20.50 -10.23 30.63
CA GLY A 295 -21.49 -10.53 31.68
C GLY A 295 -22.95 -10.15 31.34
N ASN A 296 -23.18 -9.39 30.26
CA ASN A 296 -24.52 -9.00 29.79
C ASN A 296 -24.95 -9.70 28.49
N PHE A 297 -24.07 -10.54 27.93
CA PHE A 297 -24.40 -11.60 26.98
C PHE A 297 -24.40 -12.95 27.68
N VAL A 298 -25.40 -13.80 27.44
CA VAL A 298 -25.46 -15.19 27.93
C VAL A 298 -25.81 -16.14 26.79
N LEU A 299 -25.13 -17.30 26.75
CA LEU A 299 -25.41 -18.39 25.83
C LEU A 299 -25.70 -19.66 26.65
N GLU A 300 -26.85 -20.29 26.48
CA GLU A 300 -27.22 -21.52 27.20
C GLU A 300 -27.72 -22.63 26.26
N GLU A 301 -27.50 -23.90 26.61
CA GLU A 301 -28.05 -25.04 25.89
C GLU A 301 -29.57 -25.16 26.11
N THR A 302 -30.36 -25.21 25.04
CA THR A 302 -31.83 -25.06 25.15
C THR A 302 -32.53 -26.24 25.83
N LEU A 303 -31.88 -27.42 25.87
CA LEU A 303 -32.40 -28.63 26.53
C LEU A 303 -31.96 -28.77 27.99
N VAL A 304 -31.00 -27.97 28.45
CA VAL A 304 -30.48 -28.00 29.84
C VAL A 304 -30.38 -26.57 30.37
N PRO A 305 -31.51 -25.93 30.76
CA PRO A 305 -31.52 -24.53 31.19
C PRO A 305 -30.55 -24.25 32.33
N GLY A 306 -29.74 -23.19 32.19
CA GLY A 306 -28.63 -22.88 33.10
C GLY A 306 -27.30 -23.59 32.80
N ASN A 307 -27.22 -24.44 31.77
CA ASN A 307 -25.94 -24.90 31.20
C ASN A 307 -25.34 -23.80 30.31
N ASN A 308 -24.69 -22.82 30.95
CA ASN A 308 -24.11 -21.67 30.27
C ASN A 308 -22.80 -22.04 29.55
N VAL A 309 -22.75 -21.79 28.24
CA VAL A 309 -21.53 -21.87 27.43
C VAL A 309 -20.64 -20.68 27.77
N GLY A 310 -19.39 -20.95 28.17
CA GLY A 310 -18.39 -19.90 28.36
C GLY A 310 -18.05 -19.22 27.03
N VAL A 311 -17.92 -17.90 27.01
CA VAL A 311 -17.68 -17.11 25.79
C VAL A 311 -16.56 -16.07 25.97
N ILE A 312 -15.78 -15.87 24.91
CA ILE A 312 -14.87 -14.74 24.72
C ILE A 312 -15.63 -13.68 23.93
N LEU A 313 -15.56 -12.42 24.34
CA LEU A 313 -16.21 -11.31 23.64
C LEU A 313 -15.15 -10.37 23.09
N THR A 314 -15.22 -10.08 21.79
CA THR A 314 -14.59 -8.91 21.17
C THR A 314 -15.69 -7.96 20.70
N CYS A 315 -15.41 -6.66 20.71
CA CYS A 315 -16.38 -5.64 20.33
C CYS A 315 -15.66 -4.45 19.72
N SER A 316 -16.28 -3.85 18.70
CA SER A 316 -15.78 -2.67 18.00
C SER A 316 -16.95 -1.86 17.43
N GLY A 317 -17.04 -0.59 17.82
CA GLY A 317 -18.11 0.30 17.38
C GLY A 317 -19.51 -0.26 17.67
N ALA A 318 -20.33 -0.40 16.64
CA ALA A 318 -21.69 -0.94 16.72
C ALA A 318 -21.76 -2.48 16.63
N THR A 319 -20.65 -3.21 16.85
CA THR A 319 -20.59 -4.67 16.67
C THR A 319 -19.93 -5.39 17.85
N ALA A 320 -20.41 -6.60 18.16
CA ALA A 320 -19.75 -7.54 19.03
C ALA A 320 -19.69 -8.93 18.39
N SER A 321 -18.53 -9.58 18.51
CA SER A 321 -18.30 -10.97 18.09
C SER A 321 -18.05 -11.82 19.34
N ILE A 322 -18.90 -12.81 19.55
CA ILE A 322 -18.91 -13.66 20.75
C ILE A 322 -18.47 -15.06 20.34
N THR A 323 -17.24 -15.43 20.70
CA THR A 323 -16.63 -16.73 20.35
C THR A 323 -16.77 -17.71 21.53
N PRO A 324 -17.35 -18.91 21.35
CA PRO A 324 -17.40 -19.95 22.39
C PRO A 324 -16.01 -20.35 22.91
N VAL A 325 -15.89 -20.60 24.22
CA VAL A 325 -14.62 -21.00 24.88
C VAL A 325 -14.42 -22.51 24.76
N ALA A 326 -13.28 -22.90 24.19
CA ALA A 326 -12.92 -24.29 23.85
C ALA A 326 -12.82 -25.29 25.03
N ALA A 327 -13.06 -24.88 26.28
CA ALA A 327 -13.15 -25.78 27.44
C ALA A 327 -14.50 -26.55 27.51
N ALA A 328 -15.50 -26.11 26.75
CA ALA A 328 -16.76 -26.82 26.51
C ALA A 328 -17.26 -26.64 25.06
N GLY A 329 -16.95 -25.49 24.43
CA GLY A 329 -17.29 -25.20 23.03
C GLY A 329 -18.80 -25.14 22.79
N LEU A 330 -19.18 -25.41 21.54
CA LEU A 330 -20.51 -25.90 21.21
C LEU A 330 -20.37 -27.39 20.84
N ASP A 331 -21.30 -28.22 21.28
CA ASP A 331 -21.41 -29.60 20.81
C ASP A 331 -21.97 -29.61 19.37
N PHE A 332 -21.66 -30.66 18.62
CA PHE A 332 -22.29 -30.95 17.33
C PHE A 332 -23.76 -31.39 17.51
N ASN A 333 -24.66 -30.97 16.60
CA ASN A 333 -26.10 -31.27 16.65
C ASN A 333 -26.83 -30.86 17.95
N LYS A 334 -26.46 -29.73 18.57
CA LYS A 334 -27.14 -29.17 19.75
C LYS A 334 -27.76 -27.80 19.47
N SER A 335 -28.86 -27.50 20.16
CA SER A 335 -29.55 -26.21 20.11
C SER A 335 -29.15 -25.31 21.27
N TYR A 336 -28.83 -24.06 20.95
CA TYR A 336 -28.38 -23.02 21.88
C TYR A 336 -29.28 -21.79 21.83
N LYS A 337 -29.29 -21.04 22.94
CA LYS A 337 -30.10 -19.85 23.17
C LYS A 337 -29.21 -18.68 23.59
N ALA A 338 -29.19 -17.62 22.78
CA ALA A 338 -28.43 -16.40 23.05
C ALA A 338 -29.33 -15.32 23.66
N ILE A 339 -28.82 -14.58 24.65
CA ILE A 339 -29.56 -13.61 25.46
C ILE A 339 -28.72 -12.33 25.62
N LEU A 340 -29.34 -11.18 25.37
CA LEU A 340 -28.82 -9.85 25.69
C LEU A 340 -29.60 -9.27 26.88
N THR A 341 -28.91 -8.83 27.93
CA THR A 341 -29.51 -8.15 29.08
C THR A 341 -29.47 -6.63 28.92
N ALA A 342 -30.23 -5.90 29.73
CA ALA A 342 -30.24 -4.43 29.77
C ALA A 342 -28.94 -3.80 30.32
N GLY A 343 -27.89 -4.59 30.60
CA GLY A 343 -26.60 -4.08 31.01
C GLY A 343 -25.66 -3.72 29.86
N ILE A 344 -25.99 -4.08 28.60
CA ILE A 344 -25.30 -3.55 27.41
C ILE A 344 -25.78 -2.12 27.18
N MET A 345 -24.85 -1.19 26.94
CA MET A 345 -25.13 0.24 26.79
C MET A 345 -24.42 0.81 25.56
N ASP A 346 -24.93 1.94 25.04
CA ASP A 346 -24.22 2.75 24.05
C ASP A 346 -23.02 3.49 24.67
N LEU A 347 -22.28 4.26 23.86
CA LEU A 347 -21.21 5.15 24.34
C LEU A 347 -21.71 6.32 25.21
N SER A 348 -23.02 6.56 25.29
CA SER A 348 -23.69 7.59 26.09
C SER A 348 -24.33 7.05 27.38
N SER A 349 -24.17 5.74 27.66
CA SER A 349 -24.77 4.98 28.78
C SER A 349 -26.30 4.73 28.72
N ASN A 350 -26.93 4.84 27.55
CA ASN A 350 -28.31 4.39 27.34
C ASN A 350 -28.35 2.85 27.21
N PRO A 351 -29.22 2.12 27.97
CA PRO A 351 -29.23 0.65 27.99
C PRO A 351 -30.11 0.02 26.90
N ILE A 352 -29.67 -1.11 26.34
CA ILE A 352 -30.45 -1.91 25.38
C ILE A 352 -31.76 -2.44 25.97
N THR A 353 -32.79 -2.57 25.12
CA THR A 353 -33.96 -3.39 25.45
C THR A 353 -33.59 -4.88 25.36
N PRO A 354 -33.73 -5.69 26.43
CA PRO A 354 -33.33 -7.10 26.45
C PRO A 354 -33.87 -7.93 25.28
N ARG A 355 -33.06 -8.85 24.77
CA ARG A 355 -33.37 -9.66 23.58
C ARG A 355 -32.93 -11.11 23.73
N THR A 356 -33.54 -12.03 22.99
CA THR A 356 -33.23 -13.46 23.03
C THR A 356 -33.56 -14.14 21.71
N TRP A 357 -32.76 -15.12 21.28
CA TRP A 357 -33.02 -15.99 20.12
C TRP A 357 -32.32 -17.36 20.29
N THR A 358 -32.50 -18.27 19.32
CA THR A 358 -31.95 -19.65 19.34
C THR A 358 -31.35 -20.06 17.99
N PHE A 359 -30.45 -21.06 17.98
CA PHE A 359 -29.86 -21.69 16.79
C PHE A 359 -29.36 -23.13 17.08
N THR A 360 -28.93 -23.90 16.08
CA THR A 360 -28.51 -25.33 16.20
C THR A 360 -27.28 -25.68 15.33
N THR A 361 -26.39 -26.56 15.80
CA THR A 361 -25.04 -26.80 15.22
C THR A 361 -24.85 -28.00 14.26
N GLY A 362 -23.74 -28.02 13.50
CA GLY A 362 -23.35 -28.96 12.43
C GLY A 362 -22.34 -30.09 12.80
N ALA A 363 -21.25 -30.28 12.01
CA ALA A 363 -20.24 -31.38 12.07
C ALA A 363 -18.77 -30.93 11.78
N ALA A 364 -17.74 -31.83 11.67
CA ALA A 364 -16.29 -31.48 11.79
C ALA A 364 -15.22 -32.14 10.85
N PRO A 365 -14.18 -31.37 10.40
CA PRO A 365 -12.85 -31.79 9.87
C PRO A 365 -11.65 -30.99 10.54
N ASP A 366 -10.34 -30.95 10.17
CA ASP A 366 -9.39 -31.65 9.25
C ASP A 366 -7.89 -31.56 9.76
N LEU A 367 -6.88 -32.11 9.06
CA LEU A 367 -5.50 -32.39 9.57
C LEU A 367 -4.31 -32.41 8.53
N THR A 368 -3.61 -31.30 8.19
CA THR A 368 -2.45 -31.25 7.23
C THR A 368 -1.06 -30.84 7.82
N GLN A 369 0.03 -30.68 7.02
CA GLN A 369 1.39 -30.22 7.46
C GLN A 369 2.28 -29.59 6.33
N PRO A 370 3.06 -28.51 6.62
CA PRO A 370 3.85 -27.74 5.64
C PRO A 370 5.25 -28.28 5.29
N THR A 371 5.77 -27.90 4.11
CA THR A 371 7.07 -28.32 3.54
C THR A 371 7.84 -27.18 2.84
N VAL A 372 9.11 -27.40 2.43
CA VAL A 372 9.99 -26.41 1.75
C VAL A 372 10.12 -26.69 0.25
N THR A 373 10.14 -25.65 -0.59
CA THR A 373 10.00 -25.73 -2.05
C THR A 373 11.12 -25.05 -2.88
N PHE A 374 11.89 -24.09 -2.34
CA PHE A 374 12.93 -23.36 -3.10
C PHE A 374 14.09 -22.84 -2.22
N THR A 375 15.27 -22.54 -2.80
CA THR A 375 16.49 -22.06 -2.10
C THR A 375 17.41 -21.15 -2.93
N VAL A 376 18.12 -20.21 -2.27
CA VAL A 376 19.22 -19.38 -2.83
C VAL A 376 20.36 -19.24 -1.78
N PRO A 377 21.66 -19.20 -2.14
CA PRO A 377 22.23 -19.70 -3.38
C PRO A 377 21.78 -21.14 -3.66
N THR A 378 21.74 -21.52 -4.93
CA THR A 378 21.30 -22.85 -5.33
C THR A 378 22.16 -23.94 -4.70
N VAL A 379 21.55 -25.11 -4.46
CA VAL A 379 22.12 -26.20 -3.67
C VAL A 379 23.51 -26.62 -4.18
N ASN A 380 24.53 -26.31 -3.37
CA ASN A 380 25.96 -26.53 -3.57
C ASN A 380 26.67 -25.61 -4.60
N ALA A 381 26.21 -24.37 -4.80
CA ALA A 381 26.93 -23.36 -5.59
C ALA A 381 28.37 -23.08 -5.10
N THR A 382 29.29 -22.70 -5.99
CA THR A 382 30.73 -22.50 -5.70
C THR A 382 31.30 -21.24 -6.34
N GLY A 383 32.44 -20.74 -5.84
CA GLY A 383 33.14 -19.57 -6.39
C GLY A 383 32.43 -18.24 -6.11
N VAL A 384 31.47 -18.25 -5.20
CA VAL A 384 30.59 -17.11 -4.92
C VAL A 384 31.38 -15.95 -4.28
N GLY A 385 31.07 -14.71 -4.65
CA GLY A 385 31.63 -13.52 -4.02
C GLY A 385 31.49 -13.59 -2.49
N VAL A 386 32.49 -13.06 -1.77
CA VAL A 386 32.61 -13.14 -0.30
C VAL A 386 31.64 -12.18 0.44
N ASN A 387 30.56 -11.81 -0.25
CA ASN A 387 29.63 -10.72 0.01
C ASN A 387 28.22 -11.05 -0.56
N ILE A 388 27.59 -12.15 -0.12
CA ILE A 388 26.33 -12.71 -0.65
C ILE A 388 25.28 -13.02 0.46
N ASN A 389 23.99 -13.18 0.12
CA ASN A 389 22.87 -13.43 1.07
C ASN A 389 21.98 -14.65 0.64
N PRO A 390 21.61 -15.61 1.54
CA PRO A 390 20.71 -16.76 1.25
C PRO A 390 19.18 -16.62 1.53
N THR A 391 18.32 -17.46 0.91
CA THR A 391 16.82 -17.39 0.91
C THR A 391 16.11 -18.76 0.76
N VAL A 392 14.84 -18.90 1.20
CA VAL A 392 13.95 -20.10 1.09
C VAL A 392 12.46 -19.80 0.75
N VAL A 393 11.69 -20.82 0.32
CA VAL A 393 10.22 -20.80 0.12
C VAL A 393 9.54 -22.09 0.65
N PHE A 394 8.26 -22.06 1.02
CA PHE A 394 7.42 -23.11 1.62
C PHE A 394 6.19 -23.50 0.75
N SER A 395 5.47 -24.56 1.12
CA SER A 395 4.33 -25.12 0.37
C SER A 395 2.94 -24.57 0.73
N GLU A 396 2.77 -23.95 1.90
CA GLU A 396 1.52 -23.32 2.36
C GLU A 396 1.85 -22.14 3.31
N PRO A 397 0.89 -21.23 3.60
CA PRO A 397 1.16 -20.02 4.37
C PRO A 397 1.68 -20.31 5.78
N MET A 398 2.91 -19.87 6.05
CA MET A 398 3.54 -20.06 7.34
C MET A 398 3.06 -19.02 8.33
N ALA A 399 2.82 -19.43 9.57
CA ALA A 399 2.75 -18.53 10.70
C ALA A 399 4.16 -17.91 10.88
N CYS A 400 4.39 -16.77 10.22
CA CYS A 400 5.63 -16.00 10.26
C CYS A 400 6.07 -15.68 11.72
N GLY A 401 5.12 -15.77 12.65
CA GLY A 401 5.30 -15.92 14.10
C GLY A 401 6.26 -17.00 14.60
N THR A 402 6.84 -17.81 13.71
CA THR A 402 7.67 -18.97 14.03
C THR A 402 8.94 -19.10 13.17
N VAL A 403 9.14 -18.20 12.18
CA VAL A 403 10.25 -18.27 11.21
C VAL A 403 11.26 -17.16 11.48
N ASN A 404 12.39 -17.52 12.10
CA ASN A 404 13.38 -16.59 12.66
C ASN A 404 14.79 -17.24 12.69
N ALA A 405 15.80 -16.53 13.18
CA ALA A 405 17.20 -16.99 13.21
C ALA A 405 17.48 -18.30 14.01
N ALA A 406 16.54 -18.82 14.80
CA ALA A 406 16.62 -20.13 15.45
C ALA A 406 15.95 -21.27 14.65
N SER A 407 14.91 -20.96 13.86
CA SER A 407 14.21 -21.90 12.98
C SER A 407 14.72 -21.90 11.53
N PHE A 408 15.42 -20.85 11.11
CA PHE A 408 16.15 -20.69 9.85
C PHE A 408 17.56 -20.14 10.15
N ARG A 409 18.61 -20.93 9.91
CA ARG A 409 19.97 -20.65 10.41
C ARG A 409 21.08 -21.13 9.46
N LEU A 410 22.24 -20.48 9.52
CA LEU A 410 23.41 -20.77 8.68
C LEU A 410 24.65 -21.03 9.54
N LYS A 411 25.49 -22.00 9.16
CA LYS A 411 26.75 -22.36 9.81
C LYS A 411 27.90 -22.54 8.82
N GLN A 412 29.13 -22.27 9.25
CA GLN A 412 30.32 -22.66 8.49
C GLN A 412 30.48 -24.18 8.58
N GLN A 413 30.53 -24.88 7.45
CA GLN A 413 30.44 -26.35 7.43
C GLN A 413 31.64 -27.02 8.13
N ALA A 414 32.85 -26.46 7.97
CA ALA A 414 34.08 -27.03 8.52
C ALA A 414 34.22 -26.89 10.05
N THR A 415 33.63 -25.86 10.65
CA THR A 415 33.70 -25.62 12.11
C THR A 415 32.41 -25.99 12.85
N GLY A 416 31.30 -26.14 12.11
CA GLY A 416 29.97 -26.37 12.67
C GLY A 416 29.35 -25.15 13.37
N VAL A 417 30.07 -24.02 13.44
CA VAL A 417 29.64 -22.80 14.13
C VAL A 417 28.58 -22.08 13.31
N TYR A 418 27.41 -21.83 13.91
CA TYR A 418 26.39 -20.96 13.34
C TYR A 418 26.90 -19.52 13.28
N LEU A 419 26.79 -18.89 12.11
CA LEU A 419 27.11 -17.48 11.95
C LEU A 419 25.97 -16.64 12.53
N VAL A 420 26.31 -15.43 12.98
CA VAL A 420 25.31 -14.43 13.35
C VAL A 420 24.77 -13.80 12.06
N GLY A 421 23.45 -13.60 12.03
CA GLY A 421 22.76 -13.03 10.89
C GLY A 421 21.27 -12.86 11.16
N ASN A 422 20.61 -12.01 10.38
CA ASN A 422 19.20 -11.65 10.56
C ASN A 422 18.31 -12.44 9.60
N VAL A 423 17.07 -12.74 10.02
CA VAL A 423 16.04 -13.42 9.21
C VAL A 423 14.79 -12.54 9.09
N ALA A 424 14.21 -12.48 7.89
CA ALA A 424 12.88 -11.94 7.63
C ALA A 424 12.00 -12.99 6.92
N CYS A 425 10.70 -13.01 7.19
CA CYS A 425 9.74 -13.98 6.65
C CYS A 425 8.43 -13.28 6.22
N PHE A 426 7.86 -13.71 5.09
CA PHE A 426 6.61 -13.18 4.55
C PHE A 426 5.84 -14.28 3.79
N GLY A 427 4.60 -14.55 4.21
CA GLY A 427 3.70 -15.53 3.60
C GLY A 427 4.30 -16.94 3.56
N THR A 428 4.83 -17.33 2.40
CA THR A 428 5.49 -18.62 2.15
C THR A 428 7.01 -18.51 2.00
N SER A 429 7.68 -17.39 2.33
CA SER A 429 9.10 -17.17 2.00
C SER A 429 9.93 -16.53 3.11
N ALA A 430 11.26 -16.74 3.13
CA ALA A 430 12.17 -16.12 4.09
C ALA A 430 13.63 -15.93 3.59
N THR A 431 14.34 -14.91 4.09
CA THR A 431 15.74 -14.57 3.71
C THR A 431 16.65 -14.41 4.94
N TRP A 432 17.94 -14.77 4.83
CA TRP A 432 18.99 -14.71 5.86
C TRP A 432 20.16 -13.82 5.38
N THR A 433 20.69 -12.94 6.24
CA THR A 433 21.79 -11.99 5.89
C THR A 433 22.94 -12.08 6.91
N PRO A 434 24.21 -12.24 6.48
CA PRO A 434 25.37 -12.34 7.38
C PRO A 434 25.66 -11.04 8.13
N ASP A 435 26.20 -11.19 9.35
CA ASP A 435 26.79 -10.12 10.12
C ASP A 435 28.07 -9.57 9.44
N PRO A 436 28.16 -8.25 9.12
CA PRO A 436 29.34 -7.66 8.48
C PRO A 436 30.60 -7.67 9.36
N VAL A 437 30.49 -7.95 10.67
CA VAL A 437 31.65 -8.18 11.55
C VAL A 437 32.24 -9.59 11.35
N ASN A 438 31.44 -10.52 10.84
CA ASN A 438 31.82 -11.91 10.57
C ASN A 438 31.53 -12.29 9.10
N PRO A 439 32.13 -11.59 8.11
CA PRO A 439 31.88 -11.82 6.69
C PRO A 439 32.32 -13.22 6.27
N PHE A 440 31.86 -13.68 5.10
CA PHE A 440 32.22 -15.00 4.63
C PHE A 440 33.72 -15.08 4.30
N ALA A 441 34.39 -16.05 4.91
CA ALA A 441 35.78 -16.34 4.63
C ALA A 441 35.94 -16.83 3.18
N PHE A 442 37.13 -16.65 2.63
CA PHE A 442 37.42 -16.98 1.23
C PHE A 442 37.45 -18.51 1.05
N ASN A 443 37.08 -19.02 -0.13
CA ASN A 443 37.03 -20.46 -0.46
C ASN A 443 36.32 -21.35 0.58
N THR A 444 35.31 -20.83 1.29
CA THR A 444 34.71 -21.46 2.47
C THR A 444 33.28 -21.92 2.22
N THR A 445 32.97 -23.16 2.64
CA THR A 445 31.64 -23.78 2.52
C THR A 445 30.76 -23.52 3.74
N TYR A 446 29.51 -23.17 3.50
CA TYR A 446 28.47 -22.89 4.50
C TYR A 446 27.26 -23.82 4.31
N THR A 447 26.62 -24.20 5.41
CA THR A 447 25.41 -25.03 5.47
C THR A 447 24.25 -24.22 6.05
N VAL A 448 23.05 -24.40 5.51
CA VAL A 448 21.84 -23.64 5.85
C VAL A 448 20.71 -24.61 6.21
N GLU A 449 19.92 -24.31 7.25
CA GLU A 449 18.94 -25.23 7.84
C GLU A 449 17.61 -24.55 8.18
N ILE A 450 16.50 -25.27 7.93
CA ILE A 450 15.12 -24.99 8.37
C ILE A 450 14.66 -26.12 9.29
N ASN A 451 13.93 -25.82 10.37
CA ASN A 451 13.44 -26.82 11.32
C ASN A 451 11.98 -26.63 11.77
N ALA A 452 11.41 -27.68 12.40
CA ALA A 452 10.03 -27.79 12.90
C ALA A 452 9.66 -26.81 14.06
N GLY A 453 10.54 -25.84 14.35
CA GLY A 453 10.14 -24.61 15.04
C GLY A 453 9.21 -23.76 14.18
N ALA A 454 9.37 -23.79 12.84
CA ALA A 454 8.46 -23.15 11.89
C ALA A 454 7.12 -23.92 11.78
N ARG A 455 6.00 -23.20 11.66
CA ARG A 455 4.62 -23.73 11.65
C ARG A 455 3.68 -22.99 10.70
N ASP A 456 2.57 -23.60 10.34
CA ASP A 456 1.43 -22.98 9.64
C ASP A 456 0.43 -22.29 10.60
N SER A 457 -0.65 -21.73 10.05
CA SER A 457 -1.76 -21.11 10.77
C SER A 457 -2.69 -22.08 11.52
N ALA A 458 -2.64 -23.39 11.20
CA ALA A 458 -3.27 -24.45 11.98
C ALA A 458 -2.38 -24.94 13.15
N ASN A 459 -1.21 -24.30 13.35
CA ASN A 459 -0.17 -24.63 14.33
C ASN A 459 0.49 -26.01 14.09
N LEU A 460 0.41 -26.56 12.88
CA LEU A 460 1.06 -27.81 12.50
C LEU A 460 2.50 -27.53 11.99
N PRO A 461 3.47 -28.43 12.27
CA PRO A 461 4.90 -28.11 12.14
C PRO A 461 5.46 -28.37 10.74
N ALA A 462 6.41 -27.54 10.30
CA ALA A 462 7.12 -27.73 9.05
C ALA A 462 8.08 -28.92 9.07
N VAL A 463 8.10 -29.66 7.96
CA VAL A 463 9.09 -30.71 7.69
C VAL A 463 10.49 -30.08 7.57
N PRO A 464 11.48 -30.49 8.40
CA PRO A 464 12.84 -29.90 8.39
C PRO A 464 13.61 -30.10 7.07
N PHE A 465 14.50 -29.15 6.74
CA PHE A 465 15.19 -29.09 5.45
C PHE A 465 16.59 -28.42 5.56
N SER A 466 17.56 -28.72 4.67
CA SER A 466 18.89 -28.08 4.69
C SER A 466 19.70 -28.19 3.36
N TRP A 467 20.64 -27.27 3.11
CA TRP A 467 21.52 -27.24 1.91
C TRP A 467 22.87 -26.51 2.15
N ASN A 468 23.74 -26.38 1.13
CA ASN A 468 25.08 -25.73 1.24
C ASN A 468 25.43 -24.77 0.07
N PHE A 469 26.48 -23.95 0.22
CA PHE A 469 27.19 -23.21 -0.86
C PHE A 469 28.65 -22.86 -0.45
N THR A 470 29.51 -22.41 -1.39
CA THR A 470 30.95 -22.11 -1.17
C THR A 470 31.42 -20.82 -1.86
N THR A 471 32.26 -20.01 -1.19
CA THR A 471 32.82 -18.74 -1.71
C THR A 471 34.06 -18.90 -2.62
N GLY A 472 34.52 -17.79 -3.20
CA GLY A 472 35.72 -17.68 -4.07
C GLY A 472 37.00 -17.16 -3.38
N PRO A 473 38.10 -16.93 -4.14
CA PRO A 473 39.46 -16.90 -3.58
C PRO A 473 40.07 -15.55 -3.16
N GLY A 474 39.68 -14.40 -3.72
CA GLY A 474 40.28 -13.10 -3.37
C GLY A 474 39.98 -11.93 -4.33
N PRO A 475 40.53 -10.72 -4.06
CA PRO A 475 40.32 -9.48 -4.84
C PRO A 475 41.44 -9.15 -5.88
N ASP A 476 41.36 -7.94 -6.45
CA ASP A 476 41.85 -7.41 -7.75
C ASP A 476 43.38 -7.06 -7.90
N LEU A 477 43.88 -6.81 -9.14
CA LEU A 477 45.32 -6.68 -9.52
C LEU A 477 45.61 -5.80 -10.79
N THR A 478 46.27 -4.62 -10.72
CA THR A 478 46.74 -3.77 -11.88
C THR A 478 48.02 -2.93 -11.54
N ALA A 479 48.74 -2.26 -12.47
CA ALA A 479 50.13 -1.75 -12.31
C ALA A 479 50.48 -0.32 -12.86
N PRO A 480 51.40 0.46 -12.21
CA PRO A 480 51.51 1.94 -12.28
C PRO A 480 52.53 2.63 -13.23
N SER A 481 52.34 3.94 -13.47
CA SER A 481 53.23 4.89 -14.20
C SER A 481 53.23 6.34 -13.63
N VAL A 482 54.01 7.28 -14.22
CA VAL A 482 54.17 8.68 -13.76
C VAL A 482 53.31 9.65 -14.57
N ALA A 483 52.49 10.47 -13.89
CA ALA A 483 51.57 11.42 -14.50
C ALA A 483 52.14 12.84 -14.70
N PHE A 484 52.72 13.46 -13.67
CA PHE A 484 53.38 14.79 -13.76
C PHE A 484 54.30 15.09 -12.57
N VAL A 485 55.09 16.17 -12.67
CA VAL A 485 56.05 16.62 -11.64
C VAL A 485 56.05 18.14 -11.44
N THR A 486 56.40 18.58 -10.22
CA THR A 486 56.65 19.97 -9.85
C THR A 486 57.95 20.11 -9.02
N PRO A 487 58.66 21.25 -9.05
CA PRO A 487 58.52 22.36 -9.99
C PRO A 487 58.68 21.85 -11.43
N THR A 488 57.96 22.46 -12.38
CA THR A 488 58.00 22.00 -13.78
C THR A 488 59.40 22.22 -14.36
N ASN A 489 59.84 21.28 -15.21
CA ASN A 489 61.22 21.19 -15.69
C ASN A 489 61.73 22.52 -16.26
N GLY A 490 62.76 23.10 -15.64
CA GLY A 490 63.36 24.39 -16.02
C GLY A 490 62.83 25.63 -15.28
N SER A 491 62.00 25.49 -14.24
CA SER A 491 61.47 26.63 -13.45
C SER A 491 62.55 27.42 -12.71
N THR A 492 62.42 28.74 -12.56
CA THR A 492 63.43 29.62 -11.94
C THR A 492 62.87 30.63 -10.94
N GLY A 493 63.69 31.11 -9.99
CA GLY A 493 63.35 32.19 -9.03
C GLY A 493 62.73 31.71 -7.71
N LEU A 494 62.80 30.41 -7.43
CA LEU A 494 62.06 29.74 -6.35
C LEU A 494 62.66 29.98 -4.94
N PRO A 495 61.91 29.79 -3.84
CA PRO A 495 62.47 29.85 -2.48
C PRO A 495 63.65 28.89 -2.27
N ILE A 496 64.61 29.23 -1.39
CA ILE A 496 65.80 28.36 -1.15
C ILE A 496 65.50 27.04 -0.42
N ASN A 497 64.30 26.87 0.13
CA ASN A 497 63.82 25.61 0.68
C ASN A 497 62.93 24.83 -0.31
N SER A 498 63.00 25.13 -1.61
CA SER A 498 62.12 24.51 -2.60
C SER A 498 62.36 23.02 -2.77
N GLY A 499 61.36 22.25 -2.37
CA GLY A 499 61.15 20.87 -2.76
C GLY A 499 60.34 20.74 -4.05
N GLY A 500 59.83 19.54 -4.27
CA GLY A 500 58.96 19.21 -5.40
C GLY A 500 57.98 18.07 -5.12
N SER A 501 57.12 17.79 -6.09
CA SER A 501 56.09 16.75 -6.02
C SER A 501 56.01 15.95 -7.32
N ILE A 502 55.49 14.73 -7.22
CA ILE A 502 55.40 13.70 -8.25
C ILE A 502 54.02 13.07 -8.12
N ALA A 503 53.30 12.93 -9.23
CA ALA A 503 52.04 12.20 -9.28
C ALA A 503 52.20 10.94 -10.14
N PHE A 504 51.51 9.88 -9.73
CA PHE A 504 51.41 8.59 -10.40
C PHE A 504 49.95 8.34 -10.83
N ASP A 505 49.70 7.43 -11.75
CA ASP A 505 48.34 7.12 -12.22
C ASP A 505 47.54 6.26 -11.21
N GLU A 506 48.17 5.31 -10.53
CA GLU A 506 47.55 4.52 -9.45
C GLU A 506 48.36 4.45 -8.13
N THR A 507 47.73 3.88 -7.10
CA THR A 507 48.08 4.08 -5.69
C THR A 507 49.40 3.42 -5.30
N MET A 508 50.47 4.19 -5.11
CA MET A 508 51.80 3.65 -4.78
C MET A 508 51.91 3.14 -3.32
N ASN A 509 52.58 2.00 -3.16
CA ASN A 509 53.14 1.50 -1.91
C ASN A 509 54.34 2.37 -1.50
N CYS A 510 54.03 3.39 -0.73
CA CYS A 510 54.97 4.41 -0.29
C CYS A 510 56.20 3.89 0.49
N GLY A 511 56.17 2.68 1.05
CA GLY A 511 57.36 2.08 1.67
C GLY A 511 58.53 1.86 0.70
N THR A 512 58.23 1.70 -0.59
CA THR A 512 59.23 1.47 -1.67
C THR A 512 59.69 2.77 -2.35
N VAL A 513 58.90 3.83 -2.26
CA VAL A 513 59.18 5.14 -2.90
C VAL A 513 60.27 5.91 -2.17
N LEU A 514 60.32 5.84 -0.84
CA LEU A 514 61.18 6.66 0.03
C LEU A 514 62.69 6.53 -0.24
N GLY A 515 63.15 5.39 -0.78
CA GLY A 515 64.55 5.15 -1.14
C GLY A 515 64.87 5.33 -2.63
N SER A 516 63.89 5.73 -3.45
CA SER A 516 63.95 5.66 -4.91
C SER A 516 64.07 7.03 -5.61
N ILE A 517 64.28 8.13 -4.87
CA ILE A 517 64.33 9.51 -5.40
C ILE A 517 65.62 10.23 -4.94
N SER A 518 66.26 11.02 -5.82
CA SER A 518 67.53 11.73 -5.54
C SER A 518 67.62 13.11 -6.20
N MET A 519 68.39 14.05 -5.64
CA MET A 519 68.66 15.40 -6.16
C MET A 519 70.16 15.75 -6.16
N ASP A 520 70.62 16.53 -7.15
CA ASP A 520 72.02 17.00 -7.33
C ASP A 520 72.04 18.41 -7.99
N ASP A 521 73.09 19.22 -7.76
CA ASP A 521 73.32 20.50 -8.48
C ASP A 521 74.36 20.42 -9.62
N ASP A 522 75.23 19.40 -9.70
CA ASP A 522 76.15 19.21 -10.84
C ASP A 522 76.13 17.78 -11.41
N ILE A 523 75.30 17.61 -12.44
CA ILE A 523 75.17 16.40 -13.26
C ILE A 523 76.50 15.90 -13.88
N THR A 524 77.57 16.71 -13.91
CA THR A 524 78.86 16.31 -14.49
C THR A 524 79.85 15.70 -13.50
N THR A 525 79.68 15.90 -12.17
CA THR A 525 80.53 15.27 -11.14
C THR A 525 79.69 14.76 -9.94
N PRO A 526 79.14 13.53 -10.02
CA PRO A 526 78.09 13.05 -9.11
C PRO A 526 78.64 12.60 -7.74
N LEU A 527 79.01 13.56 -6.89
CA LEU A 527 79.46 13.35 -5.50
C LEU A 527 78.86 14.36 -4.50
N SER A 528 77.84 15.13 -4.90
CA SER A 528 77.23 16.21 -4.10
C SER A 528 75.70 16.10 -4.01
N THR A 529 75.17 14.88 -3.84
CA THR A 529 73.73 14.65 -3.72
C THR A 529 73.12 15.42 -2.55
N VAL A 530 72.12 16.26 -2.82
CA VAL A 530 71.41 17.05 -1.81
C VAL A 530 70.58 16.13 -0.91
N PRO A 531 70.75 16.18 0.43
CA PRO A 531 69.93 15.37 1.34
C PRO A 531 68.44 15.76 1.23
N LEU A 532 67.57 14.79 0.96
CA LEU A 532 66.13 14.99 0.80
C LEU A 532 65.34 14.38 1.96
N ASN A 533 64.35 15.14 2.45
CA ASN A 533 63.22 14.61 3.20
C ASN A 533 62.15 14.21 2.17
N ILE A 534 62.02 12.91 1.89
CA ILE A 534 61.03 12.35 0.96
C ILE A 534 59.82 11.88 1.75
N ASN A 535 58.62 12.09 1.22
CA ASN A 535 57.37 11.56 1.74
C ASN A 535 56.51 11.02 0.58
N CYS A 536 55.65 10.04 0.83
CA CYS A 536 54.72 9.53 -0.17
C CYS A 536 53.34 9.30 0.47
N ASN A 537 52.29 9.56 -0.31
CA ASN A 537 50.92 9.32 0.08
C ASN A 537 50.10 8.87 -1.13
N GLY A 538 49.71 7.60 -1.16
CA GLY A 538 48.97 6.98 -2.25
C GLY A 538 49.68 7.15 -3.60
N ASN A 539 48.95 7.60 -4.62
CA ASN A 539 49.48 7.87 -5.96
C ASN A 539 50.28 9.19 -6.07
N THR A 540 50.89 9.68 -4.98
CA THR A 540 51.76 10.88 -5.01
C THR A 540 52.98 10.74 -4.11
N ALA A 541 54.08 11.40 -4.49
CA ALA A 541 55.28 11.53 -3.68
C ALA A 541 55.81 12.97 -3.69
N THR A 542 56.36 13.42 -2.57
CA THR A 542 56.96 14.75 -2.42
C THR A 542 58.35 14.63 -1.82
N PHE A 543 59.20 15.62 -2.10
CA PHE A 543 60.55 15.69 -1.54
C PHE A 543 60.87 17.14 -1.23
N ALA A 544 61.59 17.39 -0.15
CA ALA A 544 62.14 18.71 0.17
C ALA A 544 63.60 18.60 0.58
N PRO A 545 64.48 19.54 0.18
CA PRO A 545 65.86 19.53 0.63
C PRO A 545 65.91 19.74 2.15
N ALA A 546 66.61 18.85 2.85
CA ALA A 546 66.69 18.83 4.31
C ALA A 546 67.58 19.97 4.88
N VAL A 547 68.32 20.64 4.02
CA VAL A 547 69.05 21.89 4.27
C VAL A 547 68.61 22.94 3.25
N ALA A 548 68.64 24.21 3.61
CA ALA A 548 68.30 25.27 2.66
C ALA A 548 69.38 25.35 1.55
N LEU A 549 68.92 25.37 0.30
CA LEU A 549 69.72 25.48 -0.91
C LEU A 549 70.40 26.86 -0.99
N ALA A 550 71.37 27.02 -1.89
CA ALA A 550 71.92 28.33 -2.18
C ALA A 550 70.88 29.21 -2.90
N PHE A 551 70.89 30.53 -2.61
CA PHE A 551 70.11 31.52 -3.36
C PHE A 551 70.58 31.56 -4.84
N ASN A 552 69.65 31.74 -5.78
CA ASN A 552 69.89 31.85 -7.22
C ASN A 552 70.68 30.67 -7.87
N THR A 553 70.44 29.43 -7.44
CA THR A 553 71.17 28.19 -7.83
C THR A 553 70.23 27.10 -8.37
N THR A 554 70.71 26.21 -9.26
CA THR A 554 69.92 25.23 -10.06
C THR A 554 70.15 23.78 -9.60
N TYR A 555 69.09 22.95 -9.60
CA TYR A 555 69.08 21.57 -9.10
C TYR A 555 68.32 20.61 -10.06
N THR A 556 68.72 19.34 -10.09
CA THR A 556 68.14 18.24 -10.91
C THR A 556 67.69 17.07 -10.02
N VAL A 557 66.61 16.36 -10.40
CA VAL A 557 65.93 15.31 -9.62
C VAL A 557 65.63 14.08 -10.49
N ALA A 558 65.70 12.87 -9.92
CA ALA A 558 65.42 11.60 -10.62
C ALA A 558 64.69 10.56 -9.75
N ILE A 559 64.04 9.58 -10.40
CA ILE A 559 63.32 8.42 -9.82
C ILE A 559 63.88 7.10 -10.38
N ALA A 560 64.19 6.15 -9.50
CA ALA A 560 64.61 4.79 -9.83
C ALA A 560 63.42 3.80 -10.01
N PRO A 561 63.52 2.77 -10.88
CA PRO A 561 62.45 1.82 -11.17
C PRO A 561 62.37 0.71 -10.10
N THR A 562 62.11 1.11 -8.86
CA THR A 562 62.18 0.26 -7.65
C THR A 562 60.98 0.40 -6.72
N ALA A 563 59.92 1.09 -7.15
CA ALA A 563 58.70 1.32 -6.37
C ALA A 563 57.46 0.58 -6.94
N THR A 564 56.49 0.28 -6.07
CA THR A 564 55.28 -0.52 -6.42
C THR A 564 53.96 0.15 -6.07
N ASP A 565 52.82 -0.41 -6.51
CA ASP A 565 51.44 -0.06 -6.11
C ASP A 565 50.93 -0.83 -4.86
N ALA A 566 49.70 -0.50 -4.44
CA ALA A 566 49.02 -1.00 -3.24
C ALA A 566 48.49 -2.45 -3.33
N SER A 567 48.29 -2.99 -4.54
CA SER A 567 48.03 -4.42 -4.78
C SER A 567 49.31 -5.20 -5.10
N GLY A 568 50.36 -4.54 -5.62
CA GLY A 568 51.77 -4.98 -5.46
C GLY A 568 52.73 -4.85 -6.65
N ASN A 569 52.41 -4.13 -7.73
CA ASN A 569 53.10 -4.18 -9.04
C ASN A 569 53.99 -2.94 -9.30
N LEU A 570 54.92 -2.98 -10.26
CA LEU A 570 56.12 -2.09 -10.34
C LEU A 570 56.06 -0.91 -11.34
N ILE A 571 56.82 0.17 -11.06
CA ILE A 571 56.95 1.39 -11.89
C ILE A 571 58.29 1.54 -12.68
N GLY A 572 58.30 2.36 -13.73
CA GLY A 572 59.48 2.80 -14.51
C GLY A 572 60.20 4.08 -14.02
N ALA A 573 61.30 4.47 -14.69
CA ALA A 573 62.24 5.53 -14.26
C ALA A 573 62.01 6.91 -14.93
N TYR A 574 62.41 8.02 -14.28
CA TYR A 574 62.05 9.41 -14.68
C TYR A 574 62.98 10.52 -14.10
N SER A 575 63.09 11.74 -14.68
CA SER A 575 63.97 12.85 -14.18
C SER A 575 63.72 14.30 -14.74
N TRP A 576 64.00 15.39 -13.98
CA TRP A 576 63.80 16.82 -14.35
C TRP A 576 64.56 17.88 -13.45
N SER A 577 64.44 19.21 -13.62
CA SER A 577 65.26 20.27 -12.92
C SER A 577 64.59 21.67 -12.62
N PHE A 578 65.17 22.54 -11.74
CA PHE A 578 64.70 23.92 -11.36
C PHE A 578 65.73 24.85 -10.61
N THR A 579 65.45 26.16 -10.35
CA THR A 579 66.37 27.23 -9.80
C THR A 579 65.77 28.23 -8.77
N THR A 580 66.56 28.86 -7.86
CA THR A 580 66.11 29.64 -6.64
C THR A 580 66.18 31.23 -6.63
N GLY A 581 65.94 31.95 -5.48
CA GLY A 581 65.53 33.41 -5.37
C GLY A 581 66.16 34.37 -4.27
N ALA A 582 65.37 35.23 -3.54
CA ALA A 582 65.79 36.32 -2.57
C ALA A 582 64.75 36.66 -1.39
N ALA A 583 64.84 37.77 -0.58
CA ALA A 583 64.23 37.90 0.82
C ALA A 583 63.47 39.28 1.28
N PRO A 584 63.41 39.82 2.57
CA PRO A 584 62.15 40.29 3.29
C PRO A 584 62.11 41.71 4.03
N ASP A 585 61.07 42.03 4.88
CA ASP A 585 60.81 43.34 5.63
C ASP A 585 60.02 43.21 7.02
N VAL A 586 59.09 44.13 7.50
CA VAL A 586 58.13 44.06 8.70
C VAL A 586 56.86 45.00 8.77
N THR A 587 55.59 44.59 9.16
CA THR A 587 54.48 45.38 9.90
C THR A 587 53.02 44.74 10.00
N PRO A 588 52.25 44.72 11.14
CA PRO A 588 50.97 43.92 11.39
C PRO A 588 49.53 44.42 10.97
N PRO A 589 48.55 43.48 10.68
CA PRO A 589 47.21 43.75 10.07
C PRO A 589 45.91 43.72 10.93
N GLN A 590 44.74 44.05 10.33
CA GLN A 590 43.34 44.06 10.87
C GLN A 590 42.25 43.62 9.83
N ILE A 591 40.98 43.34 10.23
CA ILE A 591 39.82 43.04 9.32
C ILE A 591 39.01 44.30 8.96
N SER A 592 38.47 44.37 7.73
CA SER A 592 37.64 45.47 7.20
C SER A 592 36.26 45.10 6.63
N LEU A 593 36.03 43.91 6.05
CA LEU A 593 34.73 43.52 5.46
C LEU A 593 34.57 42.00 5.32
N VAL A 594 33.34 41.48 5.35
CA VAL A 594 33.01 40.05 5.18
C VAL A 594 31.83 39.78 4.23
N SER A 595 31.82 38.59 3.62
CA SER A 595 30.70 38.00 2.87
C SER A 595 30.72 36.46 3.02
N PRO A 596 29.59 35.72 3.08
CA PRO A 596 28.22 36.21 3.22
C PRO A 596 28.05 37.11 4.46
N LEU A 597 27.07 38.01 4.39
CA LEU A 597 26.79 38.94 5.49
C LEU A 597 26.29 38.18 6.74
N PRO A 598 26.59 38.68 7.96
CA PRO A 598 26.09 38.08 9.20
C PRO A 598 24.57 37.88 9.20
N GLY A 599 24.13 36.64 9.38
CA GLY A 599 22.71 36.24 9.40
C GLY A 599 22.07 35.94 8.03
N ALA A 600 22.84 35.91 6.92
CA ALA A 600 22.29 35.58 5.60
C ALA A 600 21.78 34.13 5.51
N THR A 601 20.74 33.88 4.72
CA THR A 601 20.13 32.56 4.49
C THR A 601 19.98 32.26 3.00
N GLY A 602 19.82 30.97 2.64
CA GLY A 602 19.66 30.54 1.24
C GLY A 602 20.95 30.59 0.40
N VAL A 603 22.12 30.69 1.04
CA VAL A 603 23.43 30.79 0.38
C VAL A 603 23.73 29.50 -0.41
N PRO A 604 24.04 29.53 -1.72
CA PRO A 604 24.38 28.33 -2.48
C PRO A 604 25.51 27.51 -1.84
N THR A 605 25.44 26.18 -1.93
CA THR A 605 26.35 25.25 -1.25
C THR A 605 27.83 25.37 -1.67
N ASN A 606 28.06 25.95 -2.86
CA ASN A 606 29.36 26.26 -3.45
C ASN A 606 29.77 27.74 -3.33
N SER A 607 29.11 28.54 -2.47
CA SER A 607 29.41 29.96 -2.31
C SER A 607 30.75 30.19 -1.60
N ASN A 608 31.49 31.22 -2.01
CA ASN A 608 32.73 31.59 -1.34
C ASN A 608 32.45 32.48 -0.12
N ILE A 609 33.11 32.17 1.01
CA ILE A 609 33.32 33.16 2.07
C ILE A 609 34.41 34.12 1.61
N THR A 610 34.27 35.42 1.85
CA THR A 610 35.28 36.43 1.53
C THR A 610 35.54 37.33 2.74
N VAL A 611 36.80 37.61 3.05
CA VAL A 611 37.23 38.52 4.12
C VAL A 611 38.28 39.49 3.57
N SER A 612 38.10 40.78 3.83
CA SER A 612 39.08 41.83 3.47
C SER A 612 39.73 42.41 4.72
N PHE A 613 40.99 42.81 4.60
CA PHE A 613 41.89 43.23 5.67
C PHE A 613 42.48 44.63 5.41
N SER A 614 43.18 45.22 6.39
CA SER A 614 43.78 46.57 6.31
C SER A 614 44.97 46.68 5.35
N GLU A 615 45.75 45.62 5.21
CA GLU A 615 47.00 45.56 4.46
C GLU A 615 47.31 44.12 4.01
N THR A 616 48.43 43.93 3.30
CA THR A 616 48.77 42.62 2.72
C THR A 616 49.19 41.62 3.78
N ILE A 617 48.44 40.52 3.86
CA ILE A 617 48.61 39.48 4.86
C ILE A 617 49.49 38.33 4.37
N ASP A 618 50.21 37.68 5.28
CA ASP A 618 50.76 36.34 5.06
C ASP A 618 49.61 35.34 5.07
N CYS A 619 49.15 35.01 3.87
CA CYS A 619 48.13 34.01 3.61
C CYS A 619 48.42 32.62 4.21
N SER A 620 49.67 32.28 4.51
CA SER A 620 50.01 31.01 5.18
C SER A 620 49.72 31.03 6.69
N THR A 621 49.57 32.21 7.28
CA THR A 621 49.26 32.42 8.71
C THR A 621 47.79 32.72 8.97
N LEU A 622 47.04 32.97 7.89
CA LEU A 622 45.60 33.23 7.89
C LEU A 622 44.83 31.95 8.19
N ASN A 623 44.52 31.75 9.47
CA ASN A 623 43.65 30.69 9.95
C ASN A 623 42.23 31.23 10.10
N LEU A 624 41.36 30.88 9.17
CA LEU A 624 39.92 31.02 9.30
C LEU A 624 39.32 29.63 9.50
N THR A 625 38.49 29.50 10.53
CA THR A 625 37.70 28.29 10.78
C THR A 625 36.24 28.55 10.45
N VAL A 626 35.59 27.53 9.91
CA VAL A 626 34.12 27.45 9.87
C VAL A 626 33.73 26.29 10.77
N ASN A 627 32.65 26.43 11.55
CA ASN A 627 32.12 25.32 12.33
C ASN A 627 31.65 24.15 11.42
N ASN A 628 31.32 23.03 12.03
CA ASN A 628 30.85 21.81 11.35
C ASN A 628 31.85 21.25 10.31
N GLY A 629 33.13 21.61 10.41
CA GLY A 629 34.24 20.92 9.72
C GLY A 629 34.41 21.23 8.24
N ILE A 630 33.89 22.36 7.73
CA ILE A 630 34.07 22.72 6.31
C ILE A 630 35.50 23.12 6.02
N PHE A 631 36.15 22.37 5.13
CA PHE A 631 37.42 22.74 4.55
C PHE A 631 37.21 23.75 3.42
N VAL A 632 37.77 24.94 3.61
CA VAL A 632 37.82 26.01 2.60
C VAL A 632 39.23 26.10 2.00
N ASN A 633 39.32 26.09 0.67
CA ASN A 633 40.51 26.54 -0.03
C ASN A 633 40.60 28.06 0.09
N THR A 634 41.56 28.52 0.90
CA THR A 634 41.90 29.93 1.10
C THR A 634 42.61 30.49 -0.13
N ASN A 635 41.87 31.02 -1.10
CA ASN A 635 42.46 31.85 -2.15
C ASN A 635 42.69 33.27 -1.58
N CYS A 636 43.82 33.43 -0.92
CA CYS A 636 44.26 34.69 -0.32
C CYS A 636 45.32 35.38 -1.19
N SER A 637 45.14 36.69 -1.38
CA SER A 637 45.99 37.53 -2.22
C SER A 637 45.86 38.99 -1.79
N GLY A 638 46.99 39.65 -1.55
CA GLY A 638 47.03 41.03 -1.09
C GLY A 638 46.36 41.19 0.29
N ALA A 639 45.51 42.19 0.43
CA ALA A 639 44.73 42.46 1.63
C ALA A 639 43.37 41.74 1.67
N SER A 640 43.22 40.59 1.00
CA SER A 640 41.93 39.90 0.88
C SER A 640 42.07 38.39 0.77
N ALA A 641 41.07 37.68 1.27
CA ALA A 641 41.00 36.22 1.24
C ALA A 641 39.61 35.72 0.88
N THR A 642 39.54 34.93 -0.19
CA THR A 642 38.34 34.29 -0.71
C THR A 642 38.44 32.79 -0.44
N PHE A 643 37.72 32.36 0.59
CA PHE A 643 37.65 31.01 1.11
C PHE A 643 36.57 30.22 0.36
N THR A 644 36.99 29.37 -0.58
CA THR A 644 36.10 28.57 -1.43
C THR A 644 35.88 27.19 -0.77
N PRO A 645 34.66 26.77 -0.41
CA PRO A 645 34.40 25.43 0.12
C PRO A 645 34.87 24.33 -0.83
N THR A 646 35.51 23.29 -0.31
CA THR A 646 36.11 22.22 -1.12
C THR A 646 35.35 20.91 -1.02
N VAL A 647 34.97 20.36 -2.18
CA VAL A 647 34.49 18.98 -2.32
C VAL A 647 35.57 18.03 -1.75
N PRO A 648 35.24 17.02 -0.92
CA PRO A 648 33.90 16.44 -0.67
C PRO A 648 33.02 17.20 0.34
N THR A 649 33.50 18.27 0.97
CA THR A 649 32.74 19.12 1.90
C THR A 649 32.51 20.54 1.33
N PRO A 650 31.70 20.71 0.26
CA PRO A 650 31.03 21.99 0.07
C PRO A 650 30.10 22.23 1.27
N PHE A 651 29.47 23.40 1.38
CA PHE A 651 28.51 23.60 2.47
C PHE A 651 27.38 22.57 2.37
N ASN A 652 27.13 21.85 3.47
CA ASN A 652 26.14 20.79 3.53
C ASN A 652 24.74 21.37 3.35
N ALA A 653 23.90 20.61 2.66
CA ALA A 653 22.53 20.98 2.36
C ALA A 653 21.79 21.52 3.60
N GLY A 654 21.24 22.74 3.51
CA GLY A 654 20.43 23.36 4.57
C GLY A 654 21.17 23.83 5.82
N THR A 655 22.51 23.75 5.87
CA THR A 655 23.26 23.89 7.13
C THR A 655 23.65 25.34 7.45
N ASN A 656 23.59 25.68 8.75
CA ASN A 656 24.03 26.97 9.31
C ASN A 656 25.50 26.93 9.73
N TYR A 657 26.26 27.93 9.28
CA TYR A 657 27.70 28.02 9.39
C TYR A 657 28.16 29.29 10.10
N THR A 658 28.90 29.11 11.18
CA THR A 658 29.60 30.16 11.93
C THR A 658 31.05 30.19 11.51
N VAL A 659 31.51 31.35 11.04
CA VAL A 659 32.87 31.63 10.59
C VAL A 659 33.64 32.39 11.67
N ASN A 660 34.90 32.05 11.87
CA ASN A 660 35.78 32.65 12.87
C ASN A 660 37.22 32.80 12.36
N VAL A 661 37.75 34.01 12.31
CA VAL A 661 39.16 34.28 11.99
C VAL A 661 40.00 34.15 13.27
N VAL A 662 40.80 33.09 13.34
CA VAL A 662 41.53 32.65 14.53
C VAL A 662 42.89 33.34 14.64
N THR A 663 43.63 33.40 13.54
CA THR A 663 44.91 34.14 13.43
C THR A 663 45.10 34.68 12.02
N VAL A 664 45.85 35.78 11.89
CA VAL A 664 46.53 36.18 10.65
C VAL A 664 47.71 37.08 10.99
N LYS A 665 48.69 37.14 10.09
CA LYS A 665 49.85 38.02 10.15
C LYS A 665 50.03 38.77 8.83
N ASP A 666 50.88 39.78 8.83
CA ASP A 666 51.48 40.34 7.61
C ASP A 666 52.54 39.40 7.02
N LEU A 667 52.95 39.67 5.76
CA LEU A 667 54.03 38.97 5.03
C LEU A 667 55.39 38.96 5.75
N GLN A 668 55.49 39.63 6.89
CA GLN A 668 56.70 39.81 7.66
C GLN A 668 56.52 39.50 9.17
N GLY A 669 55.42 38.84 9.54
CA GLY A 669 55.37 37.97 10.72
C GLY A 669 54.76 38.53 12.01
N ASN A 670 54.11 39.70 11.98
CA ASN A 670 53.47 40.36 13.11
C ASN A 670 51.96 40.04 13.13
N THR A 671 51.33 39.86 14.30
CA THR A 671 50.04 39.13 14.39
C THR A 671 48.85 40.03 14.71
N ILE A 672 47.69 39.75 14.11
CA ILE A 672 46.40 40.41 14.37
C ILE A 672 46.00 40.35 15.86
N VAL A 673 45.32 41.39 16.33
CA VAL A 673 44.85 41.51 17.72
C VAL A 673 43.46 40.87 17.88
N PRO A 674 43.22 39.96 18.85
CA PRO A 674 41.93 39.32 19.06
C PRO A 674 40.80 40.27 19.51
N GLY A 675 39.58 40.05 19.01
CA GLY A 675 38.39 40.80 19.40
C GLY A 675 37.07 40.18 18.88
N PRO A 676 35.89 40.66 19.34
CA PRO A 676 34.59 40.06 19.01
C PRO A 676 34.14 40.29 17.55
N SER A 677 34.85 41.12 16.78
CA SER A 677 34.60 41.38 15.35
C SER A 677 35.17 40.29 14.42
N LEU A 678 35.80 39.25 14.96
CA LEU A 678 36.43 38.17 14.18
C LEU A 678 35.48 36.99 13.85
N THR A 679 34.21 37.03 14.32
CA THR A 679 33.26 35.90 14.25
C THR A 679 31.87 36.31 13.73
N TRP A 680 31.26 35.55 12.82
CA TRP A 680 29.88 35.77 12.31
C TRP A 680 29.25 34.48 11.74
N ASN A 681 28.02 34.49 11.21
CA ASN A 681 27.35 33.29 10.67
C ASN A 681 26.44 33.52 9.43
N PHE A 682 26.06 32.43 8.73
CA PHE A 682 25.10 32.38 7.60
C PHE A 682 24.61 30.94 7.33
N THR A 683 23.49 30.75 6.62
CA THR A 683 22.87 29.43 6.33
C THR A 683 22.70 29.15 4.84
N THR A 684 22.85 27.88 4.44
CA THR A 684 23.02 27.45 3.04
C THR A 684 21.84 26.66 2.45
N GLY A 685 21.76 26.60 1.11
CA GLY A 685 20.74 25.87 0.34
C GLY A 685 21.01 24.35 0.23
N LEU A 686 20.28 23.64 -0.64
CA LEU A 686 20.45 22.19 -0.88
C LEU A 686 21.46 21.89 -2.01
N ALA A 687 21.84 20.62 -2.18
CA ALA A 687 22.79 20.17 -3.22
C ALA A 687 22.13 19.95 -4.61
N PRO A 688 22.89 19.70 -5.70
CA PRO A 688 22.39 19.30 -7.03
C PRO A 688 22.08 17.78 -7.11
N ASP A 689 21.13 17.34 -7.94
CA ASP A 689 20.81 15.90 -8.14
C ASP A 689 21.34 15.32 -9.47
N VAL A 690 21.65 14.03 -9.43
CA VAL A 690 22.16 13.18 -10.51
C VAL A 690 21.47 11.81 -10.52
N THR A 691 20.44 11.61 -9.70
CA THR A 691 19.72 10.34 -9.54
C THR A 691 18.50 10.33 -10.45
N PRO A 692 18.39 9.42 -11.43
CA PRO A 692 17.17 9.30 -12.22
C PRO A 692 15.98 8.88 -11.33
N PRO A 693 14.80 9.51 -11.48
CA PRO A 693 13.64 9.24 -10.62
C PRO A 693 13.13 7.80 -10.82
N VAL A 694 12.66 7.13 -9.77
CA VAL A 694 11.94 5.86 -9.94
C VAL A 694 10.54 6.17 -10.46
N ILE A 695 10.03 5.43 -11.45
CA ILE A 695 8.64 5.51 -11.94
C ILE A 695 8.04 4.11 -12.05
N ALA A 696 6.77 3.96 -11.64
CA ALA A 696 6.01 2.73 -11.76
C ALA A 696 4.56 3.02 -12.18
N ILE A 697 4.05 2.22 -13.12
CA ILE A 697 2.60 2.06 -13.34
C ILE A 697 2.06 1.19 -12.19
N GLN A 698 0.91 1.53 -11.62
CA GLN A 698 0.37 0.83 -10.45
C GLN A 698 -0.87 -0.02 -10.74
N ASN A 699 -1.73 0.39 -11.67
CA ASN A 699 -3.01 -0.28 -11.91
C ASN A 699 -3.09 -1.11 -13.19
N LEU A 700 -2.27 -0.81 -14.19
CA LEU A 700 -2.24 -1.53 -15.46
C LEU A 700 -0.94 -2.30 -15.62
N ARG A 701 -1.04 -3.47 -16.25
CA ARG A 701 0.09 -4.34 -16.61
C ARG A 701 -0.13 -4.95 -17.99
N THR A 702 0.79 -5.81 -18.42
CA THR A 702 0.59 -6.60 -19.64
C THR A 702 -0.61 -7.55 -19.47
N ASN A 703 -1.43 -7.66 -20.51
CA ASN A 703 -2.72 -8.35 -20.60
C ASN A 703 -3.93 -7.66 -19.93
N SER A 704 -3.74 -6.60 -19.12
CA SER A 704 -4.86 -5.86 -18.52
C SER A 704 -5.88 -5.37 -19.56
N THR A 705 -7.16 -5.59 -19.30
CA THR A 705 -8.27 -5.14 -20.14
C THR A 705 -8.87 -3.85 -19.57
N VAL A 706 -8.99 -2.82 -20.40
CA VAL A 706 -9.34 -1.45 -20.00
C VAL A 706 -10.61 -0.95 -20.69
N GLU A 707 -11.60 -0.54 -19.89
CA GLU A 707 -12.92 -0.15 -20.38
C GLU A 707 -12.99 1.34 -20.70
N SER A 708 -12.66 2.16 -19.70
CA SER A 708 -12.50 3.60 -19.73
C SER A 708 -11.35 3.99 -18.79
N GLY A 709 -11.26 5.27 -18.42
CA GLY A 709 -10.47 5.65 -17.25
C GLY A 709 -9.01 5.87 -17.55
N PHE A 710 -8.15 5.26 -16.74
CA PHE A 710 -6.85 5.87 -16.46
C PHE A 710 -5.73 4.86 -16.30
N VAL A 711 -4.54 5.26 -16.73
CA VAL A 711 -3.30 4.71 -16.21
C VAL A 711 -2.84 5.61 -15.06
N ILE A 712 -2.65 5.02 -13.88
CA ILE A 712 -2.14 5.69 -12.68
C ILE A 712 -0.83 5.06 -12.23
N GLY A 713 -0.05 5.85 -11.51
CA GLY A 713 1.18 5.37 -10.92
C GLY A 713 1.83 6.37 -9.98
N THR A 714 3.04 6.03 -9.59
CA THR A 714 3.89 6.91 -8.78
C THR A 714 5.22 7.15 -9.46
N ALA A 715 5.86 8.25 -9.07
CA ALA A 715 7.28 8.45 -9.26
C ALA A 715 7.90 9.04 -7.99
N ALA A 716 9.11 8.61 -7.67
CA ALA A 716 9.81 8.96 -6.45
C ALA A 716 11.24 9.38 -6.76
N ASP A 717 11.62 10.53 -6.23
CA ASP A 717 12.98 11.05 -6.22
C ASP A 717 13.22 11.84 -4.92
N ALA A 718 14.48 11.93 -4.48
CA ALA A 718 14.89 12.62 -3.26
C ALA A 718 14.66 14.15 -3.31
N ARG A 719 14.60 14.75 -4.50
CA ARG A 719 14.39 16.19 -4.75
C ARG A 719 13.20 16.48 -5.68
N GLY A 720 12.37 15.47 -5.92
CA GLY A 720 11.02 15.61 -6.48
C GLY A 720 10.97 15.60 -8.01
N ILE A 721 9.76 15.32 -8.51
CA ILE A 721 9.49 15.07 -9.92
C ILE A 721 9.01 16.35 -10.62
N ALA A 722 9.72 16.77 -11.67
CA ALA A 722 9.38 17.93 -12.48
C ALA A 722 8.32 17.61 -13.55
N SER A 723 8.40 16.43 -14.19
CA SER A 723 7.40 16.00 -15.16
C SER A 723 7.21 14.48 -15.17
N ILE A 724 6.02 14.08 -15.61
CA ILE A 724 5.68 12.73 -16.06
C ILE A 724 5.19 12.84 -17.50
N GLU A 725 5.60 11.92 -18.35
CA GLU A 725 5.22 11.89 -19.76
C GLU A 725 4.91 10.44 -20.19
N ILE A 726 3.93 10.28 -21.07
CA ILE A 726 3.44 8.98 -21.56
C ILE A 726 3.64 8.84 -23.06
N SER A 727 3.96 7.61 -23.49
CA SER A 727 3.94 7.14 -24.88
C SER A 727 2.87 6.06 -24.99
N ILE A 728 2.02 6.19 -26.02
CA ILE A 728 1.01 5.20 -26.40
C ILE A 728 1.30 4.76 -27.84
N ASP A 729 1.19 3.47 -28.11
CA ASP A 729 1.30 2.85 -29.44
C ASP A 729 2.57 3.22 -30.22
N GLY A 730 3.70 3.31 -29.50
CA GLY A 730 5.00 3.71 -30.03
C GLY A 730 5.12 5.18 -30.42
N GLY A 731 4.14 6.01 -30.06
CA GLY A 731 4.15 7.46 -30.27
C GLY A 731 5.21 8.20 -29.44
N GLY A 732 5.40 9.48 -29.75
CA GLY A 732 6.28 10.35 -28.97
C GLY A 732 5.76 10.56 -27.54
N PHE A 733 6.67 10.55 -26.55
CA PHE A 733 6.32 10.88 -25.17
C PHE A 733 5.72 12.28 -25.05
N THR A 734 4.62 12.40 -24.30
CA THR A 734 3.94 13.68 -24.03
C THR A 734 3.51 13.79 -22.57
N GLY A 735 3.67 14.99 -21.98
CA GLY A 735 3.11 15.33 -20.67
C GLY A 735 1.71 15.95 -20.75
N THR A 736 1.19 16.23 -21.95
CA THR A 736 -0.13 16.83 -22.12
C THR A 736 -1.22 15.83 -21.73
N GLY A 737 -2.02 16.16 -20.71
CA GLY A 737 -3.06 15.29 -20.16
C GLY A 737 -2.61 14.48 -18.94
N VAL A 738 -1.33 14.54 -18.54
CA VAL A 738 -0.88 13.95 -17.28
C VAL A 738 -1.17 14.90 -16.12
N ILE A 739 -1.72 14.37 -15.03
CA ILE A 739 -2.07 15.10 -13.81
C ILE A 739 -1.23 14.57 -12.66
N GLY A 740 -0.55 15.46 -11.93
CA GLY A 740 0.36 15.10 -10.83
C GLY A 740 1.75 14.66 -11.31
N THR A 741 2.68 14.49 -10.37
CA THR A 741 4.07 14.10 -10.67
C THR A 741 4.62 13.01 -9.74
N THR A 742 4.39 13.09 -8.43
CA THR A 742 4.80 12.05 -7.46
C THR A 742 3.78 10.91 -7.33
N SER A 743 2.50 11.26 -7.28
CA SER A 743 1.40 10.40 -7.70
C SER A 743 0.86 11.01 -8.99
N TRP A 744 0.75 10.22 -10.05
CA TRP A 744 0.41 10.71 -11.38
C TRP A 744 -0.71 9.88 -12.02
N LYS A 745 -1.49 10.54 -12.88
CA LYS A 745 -2.71 9.99 -13.50
C LYS A 745 -2.82 10.53 -14.93
N TYR A 746 -3.12 9.66 -15.89
CA TYR A 746 -3.36 10.03 -17.30
C TYR A 746 -4.61 9.33 -17.80
N SER A 747 -5.49 10.06 -18.49
CA SER A 747 -6.71 9.51 -19.08
C SER A 747 -6.38 8.70 -20.33
N LEU A 748 -6.80 7.44 -20.37
CA LEU A 748 -6.67 6.61 -21.56
C LEU A 748 -7.49 7.20 -22.72
N PRO A 749 -7.07 7.01 -23.98
CA PRO A 749 -7.83 7.47 -25.13
C PRO A 749 -9.17 6.74 -25.25
N THR A 750 -10.23 7.49 -25.60
CA THR A 750 -11.52 6.96 -26.06
C THR A 750 -11.77 7.38 -27.51
N GLY A 751 -12.46 6.54 -28.28
CA GLY A 751 -12.89 6.85 -29.66
C GLY A 751 -12.77 5.67 -30.63
N ALA A 752 -13.79 5.52 -31.49
CA ALA A 752 -14.05 4.35 -32.33
C ALA A 752 -12.96 3.95 -33.36
N THR A 753 -12.02 4.83 -33.70
CA THR A 753 -11.10 4.63 -34.85
C THR A 753 -9.68 4.20 -34.48
N THR A 754 -9.27 4.33 -33.23
CA THR A 754 -7.96 3.86 -32.73
C THR A 754 -8.12 2.92 -31.55
N TRP A 755 -8.80 3.37 -30.49
CA TRP A 755 -9.09 2.61 -29.28
C TRP A 755 -10.50 1.99 -29.35
N ARG A 756 -10.71 1.14 -30.36
CA ARG A 756 -11.96 0.40 -30.58
C ARG A 756 -12.06 -0.80 -29.65
N GLN A 757 -13.27 -1.35 -29.47
CA GLN A 757 -13.40 -2.57 -28.65
C GLN A 757 -12.54 -3.72 -29.23
N ASN A 758 -11.93 -4.49 -28.35
CA ASN A 758 -10.97 -5.56 -28.62
C ASN A 758 -9.61 -5.16 -29.24
N SER A 759 -9.31 -3.88 -29.50
CA SER A 759 -7.95 -3.52 -29.98
C SER A 759 -6.90 -3.57 -28.87
N GLN A 760 -5.70 -4.03 -29.26
CA GLN A 760 -4.53 -4.13 -28.40
C GLN A 760 -3.66 -2.86 -28.53
N HIS A 761 -3.17 -2.36 -27.41
CA HIS A 761 -2.42 -1.12 -27.30
C HIS A 761 -1.16 -1.28 -26.44
N THR A 762 -0.16 -0.42 -26.65
CA THR A 762 1.06 -0.39 -25.83
C THR A 762 1.17 0.92 -25.05
N ILE A 763 1.62 0.83 -23.80
CA ILE A 763 1.81 1.99 -22.92
C ILE A 763 3.23 1.95 -22.34
N GLN A 764 3.91 3.09 -22.37
CA GLN A 764 5.17 3.30 -21.67
C GLN A 764 5.18 4.70 -21.04
N VAL A 765 5.72 4.86 -19.83
CA VAL A 765 5.78 6.14 -19.12
C VAL A 765 7.22 6.51 -18.78
N ARG A 766 7.49 7.81 -18.58
CA ARG A 766 8.76 8.31 -18.09
C ARG A 766 8.59 9.42 -17.06
N ALA A 767 9.54 9.53 -16.14
CA ALA A 767 9.64 10.61 -15.17
C ALA A 767 10.91 11.43 -15.41
N THR A 768 10.82 12.73 -15.15
CA THR A 768 11.97 13.65 -15.10
C THR A 768 12.01 14.33 -13.73
N ASP A 769 13.15 14.32 -13.05
CA ASP A 769 13.33 15.00 -11.75
C ASP A 769 13.51 16.54 -11.89
N THR A 770 13.63 17.25 -10.77
CA THR A 770 13.90 18.70 -10.76
C THR A 770 15.32 19.09 -11.23
N SER A 771 16.21 18.12 -11.50
CA SER A 771 17.56 18.32 -12.03
C SER A 771 17.72 17.90 -13.50
N ASN A 772 16.64 17.42 -14.15
CA ASN A 772 16.56 16.89 -15.52
C ASN A 772 17.13 15.47 -15.74
N ASN A 773 17.25 14.66 -14.69
CA ASN A 773 17.51 13.22 -14.79
C ASN A 773 16.22 12.49 -15.18
N VAL A 774 16.29 11.51 -16.10
CA VAL A 774 15.11 10.88 -16.73
C VAL A 774 15.13 9.35 -16.62
N THR A 775 13.98 8.76 -16.29
CA THR A 775 13.79 7.29 -16.23
C THR A 775 12.56 6.87 -17.02
N THR A 776 12.62 5.72 -17.70
CA THR A 776 11.51 5.11 -18.45
C THR A 776 11.04 3.82 -17.76
N SER A 777 9.74 3.52 -17.83
CA SER A 777 9.19 2.22 -17.44
C SER A 777 9.49 1.15 -18.49
N ALA A 778 9.22 -0.12 -18.15
CA ALA A 778 8.94 -1.11 -19.17
C ALA A 778 7.70 -0.72 -20.00
N MET A 779 7.61 -1.21 -21.23
CA MET A 779 6.39 -1.11 -22.04
C MET A 779 5.43 -2.23 -21.63
N ILE A 780 4.19 -1.88 -21.30
CA ILE A 780 3.10 -2.84 -21.06
C ILE A 780 2.18 -2.91 -22.29
N THR A 781 1.46 -4.02 -22.44
CA THR A 781 0.50 -4.22 -23.54
C THR A 781 -0.89 -4.49 -22.96
N VAL A 782 -1.86 -3.62 -23.26
CA VAL A 782 -3.24 -3.66 -22.74
C VAL A 782 -4.24 -3.90 -23.87
N ARG A 783 -5.49 -4.21 -23.54
CA ARG A 783 -6.58 -4.43 -24.52
C ARG A 783 -7.79 -3.57 -24.17
N LYS A 784 -8.40 -2.90 -25.15
CA LYS A 784 -9.65 -2.15 -24.94
C LYS A 784 -10.83 -3.13 -24.80
N GLY A 785 -11.50 -3.14 -23.66
CA GLY A 785 -12.60 -4.07 -23.36
C GLY A 785 -13.20 -3.84 -21.98
N THR A 786 -14.32 -4.49 -21.64
CA THR A 786 -14.90 -4.41 -20.29
C THR A 786 -13.95 -4.99 -19.26
N ASN A 787 -13.65 -4.24 -18.19
CA ASN A 787 -12.74 -4.72 -17.16
C ASN A 787 -13.44 -5.79 -16.30
N LYS A 788 -12.75 -6.91 -16.10
CA LYS A 788 -13.19 -8.08 -15.33
C LYS A 788 -12.07 -8.70 -14.50
N ASP A 789 -10.98 -7.96 -14.35
CA ASP A 789 -9.79 -8.35 -13.63
C ASP A 789 -9.93 -7.83 -12.19
N ILE A 790 -10.43 -8.68 -11.27
CA ILE A 790 -10.86 -8.24 -9.93
C ILE A 790 -9.64 -8.14 -9.02
N ASN A 791 -8.73 -9.12 -9.08
CA ASN A 791 -7.45 -9.06 -8.37
C ASN A 791 -6.40 -8.18 -9.08
N GLY A 792 -6.73 -7.66 -10.28
CA GLY A 792 -5.88 -6.81 -11.10
C GLY A 792 -4.66 -7.53 -11.68
N ASP A 793 -4.67 -8.88 -11.76
CA ASP A 793 -3.52 -9.73 -12.05
C ASP A 793 -3.09 -9.80 -13.52
N GLY A 794 -3.88 -9.23 -14.43
CA GLY A 794 -3.69 -9.16 -15.87
C GLY A 794 -4.59 -10.10 -16.68
N TYR A 795 -5.46 -10.89 -16.03
CA TYR A 795 -6.30 -11.89 -16.67
C TYR A 795 -7.78 -11.67 -16.30
N THR A 796 -8.70 -12.25 -17.07
CA THR A 796 -10.13 -12.15 -16.74
C THR A 796 -10.52 -13.14 -15.64
N ASP A 797 -11.07 -12.62 -14.53
CA ASP A 797 -11.68 -13.42 -13.48
C ASP A 797 -13.12 -13.83 -13.84
N LEU A 798 -13.67 -14.79 -13.09
CA LEU A 798 -15.03 -15.29 -13.27
C LEU A 798 -15.87 -15.01 -12.03
N VAL A 799 -17.06 -14.42 -12.21
CA VAL A 799 -18.07 -14.26 -11.15
C VAL A 799 -19.34 -15.00 -11.50
N THR A 800 -19.85 -15.79 -10.55
CA THR A 800 -21.09 -16.55 -10.70
C THR A 800 -21.87 -16.63 -9.39
N SER A 801 -23.18 -16.80 -9.47
CA SER A 801 -24.08 -16.73 -8.32
C SER A 801 -24.94 -17.97 -8.10
N GLU A 802 -25.42 -18.09 -6.86
CA GLU A 802 -26.51 -18.97 -6.47
C GLU A 802 -27.49 -18.19 -5.57
N TYR A 803 -28.31 -17.36 -6.22
CA TYR A 803 -29.22 -16.45 -5.51
C TYR A 803 -30.26 -17.17 -4.65
N GLY A 804 -30.57 -18.44 -4.95
CA GLY A 804 -31.43 -19.30 -4.12
C GLY A 804 -30.86 -19.62 -2.73
N GLN A 805 -29.54 -19.51 -2.55
CA GLN A 805 -28.88 -19.51 -1.24
C GLN A 805 -28.36 -18.12 -0.83
N GLY A 806 -28.54 -17.10 -1.68
CA GLY A 806 -28.01 -15.76 -1.46
C GLY A 806 -26.47 -15.69 -1.57
N LEU A 807 -25.85 -16.50 -2.42
CA LEU A 807 -24.39 -16.61 -2.54
C LEU A 807 -23.88 -16.04 -3.87
N VAL A 808 -22.72 -15.38 -3.83
CA VAL A 808 -21.92 -15.01 -5.01
C VAL A 808 -20.49 -15.48 -4.82
N TYR A 809 -19.92 -16.09 -5.86
CA TYR A 809 -18.61 -16.72 -5.87
C TYR A 809 -17.70 -16.01 -6.87
N ILE A 810 -16.45 -15.77 -6.46
CA ILE A 810 -15.41 -15.17 -7.29
C ILE A 810 -14.31 -16.22 -7.50
N PHE A 811 -13.91 -16.43 -8.75
CA PHE A 811 -12.80 -17.31 -9.12
C PHE A 811 -11.77 -16.47 -9.85
N HIS A 812 -10.62 -16.25 -9.20
CA HIS A 812 -9.51 -15.60 -9.86
C HIS A 812 -8.89 -16.53 -10.93
N SER A 813 -8.34 -15.96 -11.98
CA SER A 813 -7.59 -16.75 -12.97
C SER A 813 -6.35 -17.42 -12.35
N SER A 814 -5.90 -18.51 -12.97
CA SER A 814 -4.59 -19.12 -12.72
C SER A 814 -3.56 -18.65 -13.77
N GLY A 815 -3.71 -17.42 -14.28
CA GLY A 815 -2.93 -16.87 -15.38
C GLY A 815 -3.10 -17.69 -16.66
N VAL A 816 -2.00 -18.12 -17.28
CA VAL A 816 -2.00 -18.88 -18.56
C VAL A 816 -2.72 -20.23 -18.55
N ALA A 817 -3.24 -20.68 -17.40
CA ALA A 817 -4.10 -21.85 -17.29
C ALA A 817 -5.61 -21.51 -17.25
N GLY A 818 -5.97 -20.22 -17.26
CA GLY A 818 -7.35 -19.76 -17.15
C GLY A 818 -8.00 -20.08 -15.80
N ILE A 819 -9.34 -20.16 -15.81
CA ILE A 819 -10.12 -20.65 -14.66
C ILE A 819 -9.89 -22.17 -14.54
N THR A 820 -9.10 -22.61 -13.55
CA THR A 820 -8.86 -24.04 -13.29
C THR A 820 -9.84 -24.68 -12.28
N ALA A 821 -10.82 -23.91 -11.81
CA ALA A 821 -11.80 -24.36 -10.83
C ALA A 821 -12.77 -25.43 -11.39
N THR A 822 -13.08 -26.42 -10.56
CA THR A 822 -13.98 -27.55 -10.89
C THR A 822 -15.26 -27.56 -10.06
N ASN A 823 -15.32 -26.77 -9.00
CA ASN A 823 -16.51 -26.63 -8.16
C ASN A 823 -16.45 -25.36 -7.29
N ALA A 824 -17.60 -24.93 -6.78
CA ALA A 824 -17.72 -23.65 -6.08
C ALA A 824 -17.04 -23.59 -4.70
N SER A 825 -16.62 -24.72 -4.11
CA SER A 825 -15.77 -24.67 -2.90
C SER A 825 -14.30 -24.38 -3.21
N GLN A 826 -13.95 -24.22 -4.49
CA GLN A 826 -12.66 -23.72 -4.97
C GLN A 826 -12.73 -22.23 -5.38
N ALA A 827 -13.79 -21.52 -5.01
CA ALA A 827 -13.88 -20.07 -5.20
C ALA A 827 -12.78 -19.36 -4.41
N SER A 828 -12.09 -18.43 -5.05
CA SER A 828 -11.06 -17.58 -4.45
C SER A 828 -11.64 -16.70 -3.33
N HIS A 829 -12.89 -16.27 -3.49
CA HIS A 829 -13.67 -15.62 -2.44
C HIS A 829 -15.18 -15.94 -2.58
N THR A 830 -15.94 -15.76 -1.50
CA THR A 830 -17.41 -15.95 -1.51
C THR A 830 -18.08 -14.86 -0.67
N ILE A 831 -19.14 -14.27 -1.23
CA ILE A 831 -19.94 -13.21 -0.63
C ILE A 831 -21.32 -13.77 -0.27
N VAL A 832 -21.68 -13.69 1.01
CA VAL A 832 -22.94 -14.19 1.56
C VAL A 832 -23.93 -13.05 1.75
N GLY A 833 -25.11 -13.16 1.17
CA GLY A 833 -26.23 -12.25 1.35
C GLY A 833 -27.52 -12.99 1.70
N SER A 834 -28.65 -12.41 1.33
CA SER A 834 -29.99 -12.92 1.66
C SER A 834 -30.65 -13.61 0.47
N ALA A 835 -30.92 -14.91 0.61
CA ALA A 835 -31.67 -15.70 -0.36
C ALA A 835 -33.09 -15.15 -0.60
N VAL A 836 -33.75 -14.70 0.48
CA VAL A 836 -35.13 -14.16 0.43
C VAL A 836 -35.20 -12.83 -0.33
N ASP A 837 -34.13 -12.04 -0.29
CA ASP A 837 -33.99 -10.79 -1.04
C ASP A 837 -33.45 -11.01 -2.48
N GLU A 838 -33.24 -12.28 -2.88
CA GLU A 838 -32.67 -12.72 -4.15
C GLU A 838 -31.26 -12.16 -4.43
N PHE A 839 -30.41 -12.05 -3.40
CA PHE A 839 -29.03 -11.58 -3.53
C PHE A 839 -28.20 -12.45 -4.49
N GLY A 840 -27.62 -11.83 -5.51
CA GLY A 840 -26.86 -12.52 -6.56
C GLY A 840 -27.67 -12.81 -7.82
N ARG A 841 -28.96 -12.45 -7.90
CA ARG A 841 -29.78 -12.73 -9.11
C ARG A 841 -29.24 -12.06 -10.38
N VAL A 842 -28.52 -10.96 -10.22
CA VAL A 842 -27.69 -10.32 -11.24
C VAL A 842 -26.34 -10.01 -10.60
N VAL A 843 -25.26 -10.28 -11.31
CA VAL A 843 -23.93 -9.71 -11.05
C VAL A 843 -23.51 -8.85 -12.24
N SER A 844 -22.60 -7.89 -12.03
CA SER A 844 -21.94 -7.11 -13.08
C SER A 844 -20.53 -6.73 -12.61
N LEU A 845 -19.64 -6.51 -13.57
CA LEU A 845 -18.23 -6.16 -13.36
C LEU A 845 -17.91 -4.84 -14.08
N GLY A 846 -17.03 -4.04 -13.49
CA GLY A 846 -16.54 -2.78 -14.05
C GLY A 846 -15.85 -1.91 -13.00
N ASP A 847 -14.89 -1.09 -13.40
CA ASP A 847 -14.14 -0.19 -12.51
C ASP A 847 -14.91 1.11 -12.28
N VAL A 848 -15.75 1.17 -11.25
CA VAL A 848 -16.57 2.37 -10.94
C VAL A 848 -15.82 3.40 -10.12
N ASN A 849 -14.73 3.01 -9.46
CA ASN A 849 -13.91 3.88 -8.60
C ASN A 849 -12.69 4.50 -9.35
N GLY A 850 -12.26 3.90 -10.45
CA GLY A 850 -11.18 4.37 -11.34
C GLY A 850 -9.77 4.10 -10.81
N ASP A 851 -9.58 3.01 -10.07
CA ASP A 851 -8.28 2.51 -9.59
C ASP A 851 -7.70 1.36 -10.42
N GLY A 852 -8.43 0.89 -11.45
CA GLY A 852 -8.04 -0.14 -12.42
C GLY A 852 -8.36 -1.58 -12.04
N TYR A 853 -8.88 -1.83 -10.84
CA TYR A 853 -9.40 -3.15 -10.46
C TYR A 853 -10.88 -3.23 -10.83
N SER A 854 -11.37 -4.41 -11.24
CA SER A 854 -12.80 -4.59 -11.50
C SER A 854 -13.58 -4.65 -10.18
N ASP A 855 -14.45 -3.67 -9.95
CA ASP A 855 -15.41 -3.72 -8.84
C ASP A 855 -16.52 -4.76 -9.13
N VAL A 856 -17.18 -5.26 -8.08
CA VAL A 856 -18.23 -6.28 -8.17
C VAL A 856 -19.57 -5.69 -7.74
N ILE A 857 -20.53 -5.64 -8.67
CA ILE A 857 -21.87 -5.08 -8.46
C ILE A 857 -22.91 -6.21 -8.44
N ILE A 858 -23.78 -6.24 -7.41
CA ILE A 858 -24.68 -7.38 -7.14
C ILE A 858 -26.12 -6.89 -6.91
N GLY A 859 -27.07 -7.48 -7.63
CA GLY A 859 -28.50 -7.23 -7.48
C GLY A 859 -29.19 -8.10 -6.41
N SER A 860 -30.15 -7.49 -5.70
CA SER A 860 -31.10 -8.13 -4.76
C SER A 860 -32.52 -7.61 -5.02
N PRO A 861 -33.16 -7.98 -6.14
CA PRO A 861 -34.40 -7.35 -6.57
C PRO A 861 -35.63 -7.67 -5.71
N ALA A 862 -35.63 -8.72 -4.88
CA ALA A 862 -36.72 -8.95 -3.93
C ALA A 862 -36.58 -8.15 -2.63
N TRP A 863 -35.45 -7.45 -2.42
CA TRP A 863 -35.12 -6.78 -1.16
C TRP A 863 -36.26 -5.94 -0.59
N ASN A 864 -36.54 -6.15 0.70
CA ASN A 864 -37.56 -5.44 1.48
C ASN A 864 -38.92 -5.36 0.76
N GLY A 865 -39.49 -6.53 0.45
CA GLY A 865 -40.82 -6.63 -0.16
C GLY A 865 -40.85 -6.19 -1.62
N ASN A 866 -39.84 -6.52 -2.41
CA ASN A 866 -39.69 -6.16 -3.83
C ASN A 866 -39.48 -4.65 -4.10
N LEU A 867 -38.97 -3.88 -3.13
CA LEU A 867 -38.36 -2.58 -3.42
C LEU A 867 -37.10 -2.78 -4.28
N GLY A 868 -36.30 -3.77 -3.91
CA GLY A 868 -35.04 -4.11 -4.58
C GLY A 868 -33.86 -3.26 -4.12
N ARG A 869 -32.65 -3.79 -4.30
CA ARG A 869 -31.38 -3.19 -3.87
C ARG A 869 -30.24 -3.60 -4.80
N THR A 870 -29.24 -2.75 -4.93
CA THR A 870 -27.95 -3.05 -5.55
C THR A 870 -26.84 -2.85 -4.51
N TYR A 871 -25.88 -3.77 -4.46
CA TYR A 871 -24.69 -3.74 -3.63
C TYR A 871 -23.47 -3.52 -4.53
N ILE A 872 -22.47 -2.76 -4.07
CA ILE A 872 -21.22 -2.50 -4.80
C ILE A 872 -20.07 -2.80 -3.85
N PHE A 873 -19.17 -3.69 -4.28
CA PHE A 873 -17.94 -4.01 -3.59
C PHE A 873 -16.80 -3.45 -4.41
N HIS A 874 -16.12 -2.42 -3.89
CA HIS A 874 -14.90 -1.95 -4.53
C HIS A 874 -13.78 -2.97 -4.34
N SER A 875 -13.01 -3.22 -5.39
CA SER A 875 -11.86 -4.11 -5.32
C SER A 875 -10.62 -3.40 -4.76
N SER A 876 -9.58 -4.18 -4.42
CA SER A 876 -8.38 -3.63 -3.79
C SER A 876 -7.18 -4.58 -3.86
N GLY A 877 -6.28 -4.33 -4.82
CA GLY A 877 -5.01 -5.05 -4.92
C GLY A 877 -5.14 -6.53 -5.26
N SER A 878 -4.02 -7.27 -5.15
CA SER A 878 -3.90 -8.68 -5.57
C SER A 878 -4.74 -9.70 -4.79
N SER A 879 -5.59 -9.26 -3.86
CA SER A 879 -6.57 -10.12 -3.17
C SER A 879 -8.00 -9.91 -3.68
N GLY A 880 -8.26 -8.86 -4.48
CA GLY A 880 -9.58 -8.56 -5.01
C GLY A 880 -10.59 -8.11 -3.95
N ILE A 881 -11.79 -8.69 -3.98
CA ILE A 881 -12.82 -8.51 -2.94
C ILE A 881 -12.48 -9.38 -1.73
N ASN A 882 -12.42 -8.77 -0.55
CA ASN A 882 -12.05 -9.44 0.72
C ASN A 882 -13.25 -9.58 1.69
N GLN A 883 -14.41 -9.02 1.36
CA GLN A 883 -15.55 -8.87 2.25
C GLN A 883 -16.54 -10.03 2.05
N SER A 884 -16.69 -10.92 3.04
CA SER A 884 -17.49 -12.15 2.90
C SER A 884 -19.01 -11.98 3.04
N PHE A 885 -19.54 -10.77 3.31
CA PHE A 885 -20.97 -10.57 3.56
C PHE A 885 -21.54 -9.30 2.90
N SER A 886 -22.79 -9.36 2.43
CA SER A 886 -23.52 -8.27 1.78
C SER A 886 -23.63 -7.00 2.64
N GLY A 887 -23.59 -7.13 3.97
CA GLY A 887 -23.59 -5.97 4.88
C GLY A 887 -22.34 -5.09 4.78
N PHE A 888 -21.22 -5.62 4.26
CA PHE A 888 -19.92 -4.94 4.14
C PHE A 888 -19.60 -4.43 2.72
N ALA A 889 -20.59 -4.38 1.83
CA ALA A 889 -20.44 -3.75 0.52
C ALA A 889 -20.06 -2.26 0.67
N SER A 890 -19.08 -1.79 -0.11
CA SER A 890 -18.61 -0.40 -0.16
C SER A 890 -19.72 0.62 -0.36
N SER A 891 -20.75 0.27 -1.13
CA SER A 891 -21.99 1.05 -1.28
C SER A 891 -23.22 0.16 -1.42
N GLN A 892 -24.39 0.67 -1.00
CA GLN A 892 -25.67 -0.04 -1.04
C GLN A 892 -26.79 0.91 -1.50
N ILE A 893 -27.31 0.69 -2.71
CA ILE A 893 -28.35 1.52 -3.33
C ILE A 893 -29.71 0.85 -3.17
N SER A 894 -30.64 1.48 -2.43
CA SER A 894 -31.99 0.93 -2.23
C SER A 894 -33.02 1.53 -3.20
N GLY A 895 -33.87 0.69 -3.79
CA GLY A 895 -35.03 1.13 -4.56
C GLY A 895 -36.10 1.77 -3.67
N THR A 896 -36.79 2.80 -4.18
CA THR A 896 -37.87 3.50 -3.46
C THR A 896 -39.28 3.23 -3.99
N ALA A 897 -39.42 2.54 -5.13
CA ALA A 897 -40.72 2.18 -5.71
C ALA A 897 -41.16 0.78 -5.24
N ALA A 898 -42.22 0.71 -4.43
CA ALA A 898 -42.73 -0.56 -3.91
C ALA A 898 -43.13 -1.52 -5.04
N GLY A 899 -42.63 -2.76 -4.99
CA GLY A 899 -42.80 -3.75 -6.05
C GLY A 899 -41.94 -3.53 -7.29
N GLY A 900 -41.15 -2.45 -7.37
CA GLY A 900 -40.38 -2.05 -8.55
C GLY A 900 -39.22 -2.98 -8.91
N ARG A 901 -38.73 -3.78 -7.94
CA ARG A 901 -37.64 -4.75 -8.09
C ARG A 901 -36.36 -4.14 -8.69
N PHE A 902 -35.90 -3.04 -8.09
CA PHE A 902 -34.63 -2.38 -8.45
C PHE A 902 -33.44 -3.36 -8.31
N GLY A 903 -32.51 -3.33 -9.27
CA GLY A 903 -31.42 -4.30 -9.36
C GLY A 903 -31.81 -5.61 -10.06
N SER A 904 -32.90 -5.62 -10.86
CA SER A 904 -33.26 -6.77 -11.72
C SER A 904 -32.45 -6.86 -13.00
N SER A 905 -31.70 -5.81 -13.35
CA SER A 905 -30.75 -5.75 -14.46
C SER A 905 -29.71 -4.68 -14.11
N ILE A 906 -28.45 -4.92 -14.46
CA ILE A 906 -27.29 -4.11 -14.06
C ILE A 906 -26.29 -4.10 -15.21
N THR A 907 -25.68 -2.95 -15.49
CA THR A 907 -24.51 -2.81 -16.36
C THR A 907 -23.72 -1.55 -16.00
N THR A 908 -22.48 -1.44 -16.47
CA THR A 908 -21.49 -0.43 -16.08
C THR A 908 -20.72 0.10 -17.29
N GLY A 909 -20.33 1.37 -17.27
CA GLY A 909 -19.52 2.00 -18.32
C GLY A 909 -19.61 3.52 -18.28
N ASP A 910 -18.62 4.22 -18.83
CA ASP A 910 -18.51 5.68 -18.78
C ASP A 910 -19.54 6.36 -19.72
N LEU A 911 -20.68 6.80 -19.16
CA LEU A 911 -21.76 7.46 -19.90
C LEU A 911 -21.55 8.98 -20.01
N ASN A 912 -20.79 9.56 -19.09
CA ASN A 912 -20.64 11.01 -18.94
C ASN A 912 -19.34 11.56 -19.57
N GLY A 913 -18.35 10.71 -19.79
CA GLY A 913 -17.06 10.98 -20.42
C GLY A 913 -15.98 11.49 -19.47
N ASP A 914 -16.07 11.21 -18.16
CA ASP A 914 -15.08 11.60 -17.17
C ASP A 914 -14.01 10.52 -16.89
N GLY A 915 -14.15 9.35 -17.52
CA GLY A 915 -13.26 8.20 -17.42
C GLY A 915 -13.72 7.13 -16.41
N TYR A 916 -14.55 7.44 -15.43
CA TYR A 916 -14.97 6.46 -14.42
C TYR A 916 -16.18 5.66 -14.93
N SER A 917 -16.32 4.39 -14.56
CA SER A 917 -17.51 3.62 -14.98
C SER A 917 -18.75 4.10 -14.23
N ASP A 918 -19.74 4.62 -14.95
CA ASP A 918 -21.06 4.92 -14.40
C ASP A 918 -21.86 3.61 -14.24
N LEU A 919 -22.86 3.60 -13.36
CA LEU A 919 -23.70 2.44 -13.06
C LEU A 919 -25.13 2.63 -13.57
N VAL A 920 -25.64 1.67 -14.35
CA VAL A 920 -27.04 1.61 -14.78
C VAL A 920 -27.74 0.41 -14.15
N ALA A 921 -28.86 0.65 -13.48
CA ALA A 921 -29.65 -0.41 -12.84
C ALA A 921 -31.15 -0.29 -13.11
N GLY A 922 -31.77 -1.41 -13.49
CA GLY A 922 -33.18 -1.50 -13.86
C GLY A 922 -34.12 -1.87 -12.72
N ALA A 923 -35.32 -1.30 -12.78
CA ALA A 923 -36.49 -1.61 -11.97
C ALA A 923 -37.70 -1.87 -12.91
N PRO A 924 -37.74 -3.02 -13.62
CA PRO A 924 -38.71 -3.28 -14.68
C PRO A 924 -40.15 -3.48 -14.19
N ASN A 925 -40.36 -3.61 -12.88
CA ASN A 925 -41.68 -3.82 -12.28
C ASN A 925 -42.31 -2.52 -11.72
N THR A 926 -41.68 -1.36 -11.90
CA THR A 926 -42.37 -0.08 -11.69
C THR A 926 -43.48 0.11 -12.73
N ALA A 927 -44.38 1.08 -12.53
CA ALA A 927 -45.59 1.25 -13.35
C ALA A 927 -45.33 1.19 -14.88
N ASN A 928 -44.28 1.84 -15.37
CA ASN A 928 -43.88 1.83 -16.78
C ASN A 928 -42.59 1.00 -17.05
N GLY A 929 -42.00 0.39 -16.02
CA GLY A 929 -40.58 0.05 -15.99
C GLY A 929 -39.69 1.31 -15.88
N THR A 930 -38.49 1.18 -15.33
CA THR A 930 -37.58 2.30 -15.08
C THR A 930 -36.13 1.83 -15.12
N ILE A 931 -35.22 2.68 -15.63
CA ILE A 931 -33.78 2.57 -15.35
C ILE A 931 -33.31 3.79 -14.56
N TYR A 932 -32.30 3.58 -13.74
CA TYR A 932 -31.59 4.63 -12.99
C TYR A 932 -30.12 4.61 -13.38
N VAL A 933 -29.58 5.78 -13.67
CA VAL A 933 -28.15 6.01 -13.91
C VAL A 933 -27.58 6.70 -12.68
N PHE A 934 -26.49 6.15 -12.16
CA PHE A 934 -25.69 6.74 -11.09
C PHE A 934 -24.31 7.01 -11.68
N THR A 935 -23.93 8.27 -11.79
CA THR A 935 -22.59 8.62 -12.24
C THR A 935 -21.58 8.40 -11.11
N SER A 936 -20.32 8.12 -11.45
CA SER A 936 -19.27 8.00 -10.44
C SER A 936 -18.99 9.33 -9.71
N ALA A 937 -18.49 9.22 -8.48
CA ALA A 937 -17.91 10.34 -7.71
C ALA A 937 -16.36 10.25 -7.70
N GLY A 938 -15.79 9.78 -8.82
CA GLY A 938 -14.38 9.48 -8.99
C GLY A 938 -13.92 8.34 -8.07
N VAL A 939 -12.79 8.54 -7.38
CA VAL A 939 -12.18 7.58 -6.42
C VAL A 939 -13.06 7.18 -5.23
N ASN A 940 -14.28 7.72 -5.12
CA ASN A 940 -15.27 7.31 -4.12
C ASN A 940 -16.30 6.32 -4.69
N GLY A 941 -16.24 6.00 -5.98
CA GLY A 941 -17.22 5.18 -6.70
C GLY A 941 -18.63 5.76 -6.69
N ILE A 942 -19.63 4.88 -6.73
CA ILE A 942 -21.04 5.29 -6.66
C ILE A 942 -21.44 5.58 -5.20
N THR A 943 -21.64 6.85 -4.86
CA THR A 943 -21.95 7.31 -3.49
C THR A 943 -23.45 7.39 -3.16
N ALA A 944 -24.34 7.06 -4.11
CA ALA A 944 -25.78 7.11 -3.91
C ALA A 944 -26.30 5.98 -3.01
N THR A 945 -27.14 6.30 -2.03
CA THR A 945 -27.73 5.30 -1.11
C THR A 945 -29.15 4.85 -1.49
N THR A 946 -29.81 5.58 -2.39
CA THR A 946 -31.14 5.23 -2.91
C THR A 946 -31.32 5.67 -4.36
N THR A 947 -32.34 5.14 -5.04
CA THR A 947 -32.78 5.57 -6.38
C THR A 947 -33.22 7.04 -6.50
N VAL A 948 -33.29 7.80 -5.38
CA VAL A 948 -33.50 9.25 -5.40
C VAL A 948 -32.19 10.01 -5.69
N GLY A 949 -31.04 9.42 -5.37
CA GLY A 949 -29.70 9.95 -5.68
C GLY A 949 -29.18 9.56 -7.07
N ALA A 950 -30.05 9.11 -7.98
CA ALA A 950 -29.68 8.83 -9.36
C ALA A 950 -29.42 10.13 -10.14
N ALA A 951 -28.32 10.19 -10.88
CA ALA A 951 -27.98 11.32 -11.75
C ALA A 951 -29.00 11.50 -12.88
N ALA A 952 -29.53 10.38 -13.39
CA ALA A 952 -30.65 10.37 -14.32
C ALA A 952 -31.57 9.17 -14.08
N ASN A 953 -32.81 9.27 -14.57
CA ASN A 953 -33.66 8.12 -14.81
C ASN A 953 -34.33 8.23 -16.19
N ARG A 954 -34.85 7.10 -16.68
CA ARG A 954 -35.70 7.00 -17.88
C ARG A 954 -36.78 5.94 -17.63
N ILE A 955 -37.94 6.05 -18.29
CA ILE A 955 -39.10 5.18 -18.11
C ILE A 955 -39.68 4.72 -19.46
N GLY A 956 -40.41 3.60 -19.45
CA GLY A 956 -41.14 3.11 -20.63
C GLY A 956 -42.28 4.03 -21.07
N SER A 957 -42.68 3.92 -22.35
CA SER A 957 -43.71 4.78 -22.95
C SER A 957 -45.13 4.55 -22.41
N GLY A 958 -45.40 3.36 -21.88
CA GLY A 958 -46.68 2.96 -21.33
C GLY A 958 -46.54 2.08 -20.08
N ALA A 959 -47.67 1.83 -19.41
CA ALA A 959 -47.69 1.03 -18.21
C ALA A 959 -47.57 -0.47 -18.51
N GLY A 960 -46.82 -1.22 -17.69
CA GLY A 960 -46.65 -2.66 -17.81
C GLY A 960 -45.74 -3.14 -18.95
N GLU A 961 -44.98 -2.24 -19.58
CA GLU A 961 -44.10 -2.56 -20.74
C GLU A 961 -42.78 -3.25 -20.35
N SER A 962 -42.49 -3.37 -19.05
CA SER A 962 -41.27 -3.94 -18.48
C SER A 962 -39.97 -3.30 -19.01
N PHE A 963 -39.98 -1.99 -19.24
CA PHE A 963 -38.79 -1.23 -19.61
C PHE A 963 -37.69 -1.36 -18.54
N GLY A 964 -36.46 -1.66 -18.97
CA GLY A 964 -35.35 -1.98 -18.07
C GLY A 964 -35.27 -3.45 -17.67
N PHE A 965 -35.96 -4.36 -18.39
CA PHE A 965 -35.87 -5.80 -18.13
C PHE A 965 -34.47 -6.35 -18.46
N SER A 966 -33.90 -5.90 -19.58
CA SER A 966 -32.51 -6.10 -19.96
C SER A 966 -31.91 -4.75 -20.35
N ILE A 967 -30.60 -4.59 -20.13
CA ILE A 967 -29.83 -3.39 -20.45
C ILE A 967 -28.50 -3.87 -21.01
N ALA A 968 -28.06 -3.30 -22.12
CA ALA A 968 -26.72 -3.46 -22.65
C ALA A 968 -26.11 -2.07 -22.92
N ILE A 969 -24.79 -2.02 -22.93
CA ILE A 969 -24.00 -0.79 -23.02
C ILE A 969 -22.93 -0.94 -24.10
N GLY A 970 -22.57 0.15 -24.75
CA GLY A 970 -21.50 0.19 -25.76
C GLY A 970 -21.60 1.44 -26.62
N ASN A 971 -20.51 1.81 -27.28
CA ASN A 971 -20.45 3.03 -28.07
C ASN A 971 -21.08 2.80 -29.45
N MET A 972 -22.34 3.22 -29.62
CA MET A 972 -23.15 2.98 -30.83
C MET A 972 -23.04 4.14 -31.82
N ASN A 973 -22.84 5.37 -31.35
CA ASN A 973 -22.70 6.56 -32.18
C ASN A 973 -21.23 6.91 -32.55
N GLY A 974 -20.25 6.25 -31.93
CA GLY A 974 -18.81 6.42 -32.16
C GLY A 974 -18.17 7.66 -31.53
N ASP A 975 -18.81 8.33 -30.57
CA ASP A 975 -18.25 9.45 -29.84
C ASP A 975 -17.34 9.00 -28.67
N ASN A 976 -17.25 9.76 -27.57
CA ASN A 976 -16.37 9.46 -26.44
C ASN A 976 -17.12 8.87 -25.23
N PHE A 977 -18.44 8.74 -25.30
CA PHE A 977 -19.31 8.20 -24.26
C PHE A 977 -19.70 6.75 -24.57
N ALA A 978 -20.18 6.03 -23.57
CA ALA A 978 -20.94 4.82 -23.76
C ALA A 978 -22.43 5.14 -23.97
N ASP A 979 -23.09 4.40 -24.87
CA ASP A 979 -24.53 4.49 -25.12
C ASP A 979 -25.25 3.27 -24.53
N ILE A 980 -26.56 3.37 -24.28
CA ILE A 980 -27.35 2.28 -23.68
C ILE A 980 -28.51 1.82 -24.56
N ALA A 981 -28.68 0.49 -24.63
CA ALA A 981 -29.80 -0.18 -25.28
C ALA A 981 -30.65 -0.91 -24.22
N VAL A 982 -31.92 -0.53 -24.11
CA VAL A 982 -32.82 -0.91 -23.00
C VAL A 982 -34.01 -1.71 -23.50
N GLY A 983 -34.15 -2.95 -23.04
CA GLY A 983 -35.26 -3.85 -23.38
C GLY A 983 -36.57 -3.49 -22.66
N ALA A 984 -37.67 -3.50 -23.41
CA ALA A 984 -39.05 -3.41 -22.94
C ALA A 984 -39.90 -4.55 -23.55
N PRO A 985 -39.69 -5.80 -23.10
CA PRO A 985 -40.26 -7.00 -23.73
C PRO A 985 -41.79 -7.04 -23.75
N MET A 986 -42.46 -6.39 -22.80
CA MET A 986 -43.92 -6.39 -22.69
C MET A 986 -44.59 -5.23 -23.46
N PHE A 987 -43.81 -4.38 -24.14
CA PHE A 987 -44.31 -3.27 -24.97
C PHE A 987 -45.46 -3.72 -25.90
N ASN A 988 -46.54 -2.93 -25.91
CA ASN A 988 -47.75 -3.16 -26.70
C ASN A 988 -48.28 -4.62 -26.60
N GLY A 989 -48.44 -5.10 -25.36
CA GLY A 989 -49.03 -6.41 -25.08
C GLY A 989 -48.11 -7.60 -25.37
N GLY A 990 -46.80 -7.44 -25.23
CA GLY A 990 -45.81 -8.50 -25.49
C GLY A 990 -45.19 -8.50 -26.89
N ARG A 991 -45.50 -7.50 -27.74
CA ARG A 991 -44.83 -7.34 -29.05
C ARG A 991 -43.34 -7.05 -28.86
N GLY A 992 -43.02 -6.21 -27.88
CA GLY A 992 -41.65 -5.89 -27.48
C GLY A 992 -41.01 -4.72 -28.25
N ARG A 993 -40.05 -4.08 -27.60
CA ARG A 993 -39.28 -2.92 -28.07
C ARG A 993 -37.90 -2.87 -27.40
N ILE A 994 -36.94 -2.26 -28.08
CA ILE A 994 -35.69 -1.76 -27.49
C ILE A 994 -35.66 -0.23 -27.64
N TYR A 995 -35.17 0.47 -26.63
CA TYR A 995 -34.92 1.92 -26.65
C TYR A 995 -33.41 2.16 -26.63
N VAL A 996 -32.91 3.07 -27.47
CA VAL A 996 -31.51 3.48 -27.51
C VAL A 996 -31.39 4.91 -27.01
N TYR A 997 -30.56 5.13 -25.99
CA TYR A 997 -30.20 6.47 -25.49
C TYR A 997 -28.70 6.66 -25.63
N TYR A 998 -28.29 7.81 -26.16
CA TYR A 998 -26.87 8.15 -26.27
C TYR A 998 -26.31 8.78 -24.99
N GLY A 999 -25.04 8.53 -24.73
CA GLY A 999 -24.28 9.13 -23.63
C GLY A 999 -24.18 10.65 -23.73
N ALA A 1000 -23.83 11.31 -22.62
CA ALA A 1000 -23.51 12.74 -22.58
C ALA A 1000 -22.96 13.20 -21.21
N THR A 1001 -22.01 14.12 -21.23
CA THR A 1001 -21.54 14.92 -20.07
C THR A 1001 -22.61 15.80 -19.41
N THR A 1002 -23.84 15.82 -19.92
CA THR A 1002 -24.98 16.57 -19.36
C THR A 1002 -26.23 15.71 -19.33
N GLY A 1003 -27.21 16.08 -18.49
CA GLY A 1003 -28.45 15.28 -18.34
C GLY A 1003 -28.29 14.01 -17.49
N GLY A 1004 -27.18 13.90 -16.75
CA GLY A 1004 -26.87 12.79 -15.84
C GLY A 1004 -26.34 11.55 -16.54
N GLY A 1005 -25.32 11.72 -17.39
CA GLY A 1005 -24.75 10.67 -18.24
C GLY A 1005 -25.55 10.38 -19.52
N LEU A 1006 -26.77 10.91 -19.68
CA LEU A 1006 -27.62 10.60 -20.83
C LEU A 1006 -28.18 11.85 -21.50
N ASN A 1007 -28.11 11.85 -22.83
CA ASN A 1007 -28.68 12.88 -23.69
C ASN A 1007 -30.17 13.14 -23.37
N ALA A 1008 -30.55 14.43 -23.38
CA ALA A 1008 -31.91 14.88 -23.08
C ALA A 1008 -32.90 14.71 -24.26
N ALA A 1009 -32.42 14.30 -25.43
CA ALA A 1009 -33.26 13.92 -26.56
C ALA A 1009 -34.16 12.71 -26.25
N ALA A 1010 -35.21 12.52 -27.06
CA ALA A 1010 -35.98 11.29 -27.04
C ALA A 1010 -35.13 10.11 -27.54
N PRO A 1011 -35.30 8.89 -26.99
CA PRO A 1011 -34.59 7.71 -27.47
C PRO A 1011 -35.02 7.32 -28.88
N ASN A 1012 -34.08 6.76 -29.65
CA ASN A 1012 -34.43 5.99 -30.85
C ASN A 1012 -35.10 4.67 -30.42
N THR A 1013 -36.07 4.18 -31.19
CA THR A 1013 -36.86 3.00 -30.84
C THR A 1013 -36.81 1.91 -31.91
N LEU A 1014 -36.44 0.71 -31.48
CA LEU A 1014 -36.50 -0.50 -32.29
C LEU A 1014 -37.80 -1.22 -31.91
N THR A 1015 -38.81 -1.18 -32.77
CA THR A 1015 -40.19 -1.58 -32.39
C THR A 1015 -40.72 -2.75 -33.22
N ASN A 1016 -41.31 -3.75 -32.56
CA ASN A 1016 -42.04 -4.82 -33.23
C ASN A 1016 -43.45 -4.37 -33.67
N ASN A 1017 -43.49 -3.72 -34.84
CA ASN A 1017 -44.73 -3.35 -35.54
C ASN A 1017 -45.20 -4.42 -36.55
N SER A 1018 -44.70 -5.66 -36.46
CA SER A 1018 -45.04 -6.69 -37.46
C SER A 1018 -46.50 -7.17 -37.36
N ASN A 1019 -47.04 -7.56 -38.52
CA ASN A 1019 -48.37 -8.20 -38.66
C ASN A 1019 -48.24 -9.72 -38.86
N LEU A 1020 -47.16 -10.32 -38.36
CA LEU A 1020 -47.02 -11.78 -38.29
C LEU A 1020 -48.03 -12.33 -37.28
N GLY A 1021 -48.41 -13.60 -37.42
CA GLY A 1021 -49.44 -14.21 -36.58
C GLY A 1021 -49.06 -14.20 -35.10
N MET A 1022 -50.02 -13.91 -34.22
CA MET A 1022 -49.88 -13.73 -32.77
C MET A 1022 -49.12 -12.47 -32.29
N ASN A 1023 -49.61 -11.89 -31.19
CA ASN A 1023 -49.19 -10.56 -30.70
C ASN A 1023 -47.99 -10.56 -29.74
N ILE A 1024 -47.48 -11.73 -29.34
CA ILE A 1024 -46.47 -11.85 -28.28
C ILE A 1024 -45.18 -12.41 -28.90
N ALA A 1025 -44.15 -11.57 -29.02
CA ALA A 1025 -42.82 -11.96 -29.50
C ALA A 1025 -41.73 -11.78 -28.42
N VAL A 1026 -42.02 -10.96 -27.40
CA VAL A 1026 -41.12 -10.64 -26.28
C VAL A 1026 -39.79 -10.05 -26.77
N PHE A 1027 -39.84 -9.21 -27.81
CA PHE A 1027 -38.66 -8.55 -28.39
C PHE A 1027 -38.02 -7.58 -27.39
N GLY A 1028 -36.72 -7.74 -27.16
CA GLY A 1028 -36.01 -7.05 -26.08
C GLY A 1028 -36.05 -7.81 -24.74
N ARG A 1029 -36.32 -9.13 -24.73
CA ARG A 1029 -36.09 -9.97 -23.54
C ARG A 1029 -34.63 -9.98 -23.15
N MET A 1030 -33.76 -10.11 -24.15
CA MET A 1030 -32.33 -9.88 -24.02
C MET A 1030 -31.87 -8.91 -25.11
N VAL A 1031 -30.90 -8.08 -24.77
CA VAL A 1031 -30.25 -7.11 -25.65
C VAL A 1031 -28.74 -7.26 -25.47
N ALA A 1032 -27.99 -7.18 -26.56
CA ALA A 1032 -26.54 -7.11 -26.57
C ALA A 1032 -26.10 -6.00 -27.54
N VAL A 1033 -24.91 -5.45 -27.33
CA VAL A 1033 -24.36 -4.32 -28.11
C VAL A 1033 -22.92 -4.64 -28.47
N GLY A 1034 -22.53 -4.39 -29.73
CA GLY A 1034 -21.17 -4.61 -30.21
C GLY A 1034 -21.08 -4.52 -31.73
N ASP A 1035 -19.92 -4.14 -32.27
CA ASP A 1035 -19.69 -4.01 -33.71
C ASP A 1035 -19.59 -5.40 -34.36
N VAL A 1036 -20.69 -5.90 -34.95
CA VAL A 1036 -20.70 -7.20 -35.63
C VAL A 1036 -20.33 -7.08 -37.12
N ASN A 1037 -20.23 -5.85 -37.65
CA ASN A 1037 -20.09 -5.58 -39.07
C ASN A 1037 -18.66 -5.14 -39.47
N GLY A 1038 -17.91 -4.55 -38.54
CA GLY A 1038 -16.51 -4.14 -38.66
C GLY A 1038 -16.29 -2.68 -39.05
N ASP A 1039 -17.27 -1.80 -38.86
CA ASP A 1039 -17.17 -0.37 -39.21
C ASP A 1039 -16.65 0.52 -38.06
N GLY A 1040 -16.48 -0.04 -36.85
CA GLY A 1040 -16.01 0.64 -35.64
C GLY A 1040 -17.13 1.12 -34.71
N PHE A 1041 -18.41 0.98 -35.08
CA PHE A 1041 -19.55 1.44 -34.31
C PHE A 1041 -20.34 0.25 -33.77
N SER A 1042 -20.78 0.31 -32.50
CA SER A 1042 -21.51 -0.82 -31.92
C SER A 1042 -22.92 -0.96 -32.50
N ASP A 1043 -23.26 -2.16 -32.98
CA ASP A 1043 -24.59 -2.52 -33.46
C ASP A 1043 -25.48 -2.96 -32.28
N VAL A 1044 -26.81 -2.90 -32.42
CA VAL A 1044 -27.76 -3.41 -31.42
C VAL A 1044 -28.32 -4.76 -31.83
N ILE A 1045 -28.17 -5.75 -30.97
CA ILE A 1045 -28.66 -7.12 -31.16
C ILE A 1045 -29.77 -7.39 -30.15
N GLY A 1046 -30.95 -7.80 -30.63
CA GLY A 1046 -32.15 -7.98 -29.80
C GLY A 1046 -32.83 -9.34 -29.98
N GLY A 1047 -33.11 -10.02 -28.86
CA GLY A 1047 -33.82 -11.29 -28.85
C GLY A 1047 -35.34 -11.14 -28.84
N ALA A 1048 -36.03 -11.91 -29.69
CA ALA A 1048 -37.49 -12.07 -29.73
C ALA A 1048 -37.85 -13.58 -29.69
N PRO A 1049 -37.65 -14.27 -28.56
CA PRO A 1049 -37.76 -15.74 -28.52
C PRO A 1049 -39.17 -16.28 -28.74
N GLN A 1050 -40.23 -15.48 -28.52
CA GLN A 1050 -41.60 -15.90 -28.83
C GLN A 1050 -42.09 -15.42 -30.21
N LEU A 1051 -41.21 -14.88 -31.06
CA LEU A 1051 -41.61 -14.46 -32.41
C LEU A 1051 -42.08 -15.67 -33.23
N ASP A 1052 -43.38 -15.70 -33.53
CA ASP A 1052 -43.95 -16.63 -34.51
C ASP A 1052 -43.61 -16.14 -35.92
N LEU A 1053 -42.81 -16.94 -36.61
CA LEU A 1053 -42.31 -16.68 -37.96
C LEU A 1053 -43.13 -17.39 -39.05
N ASN A 1054 -44.08 -18.26 -38.67
CA ASN A 1054 -44.86 -19.07 -39.61
C ASN A 1054 -46.38 -18.83 -39.52
N GLY A 1055 -46.86 -18.15 -38.48
CA GLY A 1055 -48.26 -17.77 -38.26
C GLY A 1055 -49.15 -18.88 -37.67
N ASN A 1056 -48.56 -19.98 -37.20
CA ASN A 1056 -49.28 -21.16 -36.69
C ASN A 1056 -49.04 -21.41 -35.19
N ALA A 1057 -48.91 -20.34 -34.39
CA ALA A 1057 -48.70 -20.40 -32.95
C ALA A 1057 -47.45 -21.20 -32.53
N SER A 1058 -46.39 -21.09 -33.34
CA SER A 1058 -45.16 -21.89 -33.20
C SER A 1058 -43.97 -20.96 -32.94
N PHE A 1059 -43.44 -20.97 -31.73
CA PHE A 1059 -42.45 -19.99 -31.28
C PHE A 1059 -41.02 -20.35 -31.73
N TRP A 1060 -40.75 -20.16 -33.02
CA TRP A 1060 -39.40 -20.36 -33.58
C TRP A 1060 -38.39 -19.39 -32.96
N GLY A 1061 -38.81 -18.16 -32.63
CA GLY A 1061 -37.92 -17.17 -32.05
C GLY A 1061 -36.92 -16.62 -33.06
N SER A 1062 -36.25 -15.52 -32.68
CA SER A 1062 -35.36 -14.81 -33.58
C SER A 1062 -34.40 -13.89 -32.83
N VAL A 1063 -33.18 -13.77 -33.35
CA VAL A 1063 -32.24 -12.68 -33.06
C VAL A 1063 -32.34 -11.65 -34.18
N ARG A 1064 -32.39 -10.37 -33.83
CA ARG A 1064 -32.53 -9.23 -34.76
C ARG A 1064 -31.33 -8.31 -34.60
N ILE A 1065 -30.70 -7.94 -35.71
CA ILE A 1065 -29.45 -7.17 -35.75
C ILE A 1065 -29.76 -5.82 -36.40
N PHE A 1066 -29.53 -4.74 -35.66
CA PHE A 1066 -29.77 -3.35 -36.08
C PHE A 1066 -28.42 -2.65 -36.13
N THR A 1067 -27.87 -2.52 -37.34
CA THR A 1067 -26.55 -1.93 -37.50
C THR A 1067 -26.57 -0.42 -37.23
N SER A 1068 -25.45 0.12 -36.76
CA SER A 1068 -25.27 1.56 -36.62
C SER A 1068 -25.33 2.28 -37.98
N SER A 1069 -25.51 3.60 -37.93
CA SER A 1069 -25.39 4.52 -39.07
C SER A 1069 -24.17 5.43 -38.91
N GLY A 1070 -23.07 4.87 -38.39
CA GLY A 1070 -21.86 5.61 -38.03
C GLY A 1070 -22.14 6.67 -36.96
N ALA A 1071 -21.67 7.90 -37.19
CA ALA A 1071 -21.82 9.06 -36.31
C ALA A 1071 -23.28 9.50 -36.01
N ILE A 1072 -24.29 8.84 -36.59
CA ILE A 1072 -25.72 9.04 -36.31
C ILE A 1072 -26.24 8.00 -35.26
N GLY A 1073 -25.47 6.92 -35.05
CA GLY A 1073 -25.83 5.78 -34.22
C GLY A 1073 -26.98 4.93 -34.76
N VAL A 1074 -27.62 4.15 -33.89
CA VAL A 1074 -28.75 3.28 -34.22
C VAL A 1074 -30.07 4.07 -34.16
N VAL A 1075 -30.70 4.26 -35.33
CA VAL A 1075 -31.93 5.06 -35.54
C VAL A 1075 -33.23 4.27 -35.35
N ASP A 1076 -34.37 4.97 -35.25
CA ASP A 1076 -35.73 4.39 -35.25
C ASP A 1076 -35.92 3.34 -36.35
N ASN A 1077 -36.33 2.11 -35.97
CA ASN A 1077 -36.45 1.01 -36.93
C ASN A 1077 -37.48 -0.06 -36.50
N THR A 1078 -37.79 -1.01 -37.39
CA THR A 1078 -38.73 -2.12 -37.14
C THR A 1078 -38.19 -3.44 -37.68
N LEU A 1079 -38.65 -4.56 -37.09
CA LEU A 1079 -38.13 -5.91 -37.34
C LEU A 1079 -38.25 -6.43 -38.80
N GLY A 1080 -38.97 -5.72 -39.68
CA GLY A 1080 -39.23 -6.17 -41.06
C GLY A 1080 -38.06 -5.98 -42.03
N ASN A 1081 -37.21 -4.96 -41.83
CA ASN A 1081 -36.20 -4.53 -42.80
C ASN A 1081 -34.76 -4.63 -42.24
N VAL A 1082 -34.49 -5.62 -41.38
CA VAL A 1082 -33.21 -5.77 -40.67
C VAL A 1082 -32.65 -7.17 -40.80
N SER A 1083 -31.35 -7.32 -40.58
CA SER A 1083 -30.68 -8.63 -40.57
C SER A 1083 -31.17 -9.47 -39.40
N PHE A 1084 -31.27 -10.79 -39.59
CA PHE A 1084 -31.81 -11.67 -38.58
C PHE A 1084 -31.23 -13.08 -38.62
N ILE A 1085 -31.28 -13.72 -37.45
CA ILE A 1085 -31.13 -15.15 -37.25
C ILE A 1085 -32.49 -15.69 -36.79
N ASN A 1086 -32.99 -16.77 -37.39
CA ASN A 1086 -34.27 -17.37 -37.02
C ASN A 1086 -34.11 -18.80 -36.48
N GLY A 1087 -34.94 -19.19 -35.52
CA GLY A 1087 -35.11 -20.60 -35.17
C GLY A 1087 -35.67 -21.41 -36.34
N THR A 1088 -35.46 -22.72 -36.30
CA THR A 1088 -35.86 -23.65 -37.40
C THR A 1088 -36.91 -24.67 -37.00
N VAL A 1089 -37.16 -24.83 -35.70
CA VAL A 1089 -38.11 -25.80 -35.15
C VAL A 1089 -39.21 -25.13 -34.33
N ASN A 1090 -40.35 -25.81 -34.19
CA ASN A 1090 -41.43 -25.32 -33.34
C ASN A 1090 -40.95 -25.22 -31.89
N ASN A 1091 -41.15 -24.05 -31.29
CA ASN A 1091 -40.79 -23.71 -29.93
C ASN A 1091 -39.27 -23.81 -29.64
N ASP A 1092 -38.42 -23.49 -30.62
CA ASP A 1092 -36.95 -23.30 -30.48
C ASP A 1092 -36.61 -22.22 -29.42
N LEU A 1093 -37.44 -21.18 -29.32
CA LEU A 1093 -37.22 -20.01 -28.47
C LEU A 1093 -35.84 -19.34 -28.67
N LEU A 1094 -35.37 -19.25 -29.92
CA LEU A 1094 -34.06 -18.65 -30.24
C LEU A 1094 -33.99 -17.18 -29.81
N GLY A 1095 -32.88 -16.81 -29.17
CA GLY A 1095 -32.69 -15.47 -28.59
C GLY A 1095 -33.23 -15.39 -27.16
N THR A 1096 -33.29 -16.52 -26.44
CA THR A 1096 -33.66 -16.56 -25.03
C THR A 1096 -32.60 -15.81 -24.17
N SER A 1097 -31.33 -16.02 -24.49
CA SER A 1097 -30.18 -15.26 -23.98
C SER A 1097 -29.23 -15.03 -25.16
N ILE A 1098 -28.51 -13.91 -25.14
CA ILE A 1098 -27.62 -13.44 -26.22
C ILE A 1098 -26.40 -12.78 -25.59
N THR A 1099 -25.23 -12.99 -26.15
CA THR A 1099 -24.06 -12.12 -25.94
C THR A 1099 -23.32 -11.91 -27.27
N VAL A 1100 -22.46 -10.90 -27.32
CA VAL A 1100 -21.77 -10.43 -28.54
C VAL A 1100 -20.33 -10.09 -28.18
N CYS A 1101 -19.37 -10.79 -28.80
CA CYS A 1101 -17.94 -10.70 -28.47
C CYS A 1101 -17.06 -11.27 -29.61
N ASP A 1102 -15.87 -10.72 -29.81
CA ASP A 1102 -14.93 -11.15 -30.86
C ASP A 1102 -14.14 -12.38 -30.38
N LEU A 1103 -14.65 -13.58 -30.69
CA LEU A 1103 -14.07 -14.86 -30.25
C LEU A 1103 -12.85 -15.24 -31.11
N ASN A 1104 -12.85 -14.87 -32.40
CA ASN A 1104 -11.78 -15.26 -33.33
C ASN A 1104 -10.63 -14.25 -33.46
N GLY A 1105 -10.72 -13.09 -32.82
CA GLY A 1105 -9.71 -12.04 -32.82
C GLY A 1105 -9.59 -11.30 -34.16
N ASP A 1106 -10.60 -11.38 -35.05
CA ASP A 1106 -10.53 -10.77 -36.38
C ASP A 1106 -11.01 -9.30 -36.44
N GLY A 1107 -11.50 -8.77 -35.30
CA GLY A 1107 -11.91 -7.39 -35.14
C GLY A 1107 -13.38 -7.11 -35.44
N ARG A 1108 -14.21 -8.15 -35.63
CA ARG A 1108 -15.68 -8.08 -35.58
C ARG A 1108 -16.18 -8.89 -34.40
N ALA A 1109 -17.25 -8.45 -33.76
CA ALA A 1109 -17.90 -9.21 -32.72
C ALA A 1109 -18.75 -10.34 -33.30
N ASP A 1110 -18.59 -11.54 -32.75
CA ASP A 1110 -19.38 -12.73 -33.06
C ASP A 1110 -20.68 -12.74 -32.25
N ILE A 1111 -21.71 -13.41 -32.77
CA ILE A 1111 -23.01 -13.50 -32.09
C ILE A 1111 -23.14 -14.87 -31.44
N VAL A 1112 -23.44 -14.88 -30.14
CA VAL A 1112 -23.73 -16.11 -29.38
C VAL A 1112 -25.16 -16.04 -28.84
N ALA A 1113 -25.99 -17.05 -29.16
CA ALA A 1113 -27.41 -17.03 -28.82
C ALA A 1113 -27.95 -18.39 -28.37
N THR A 1114 -28.66 -18.40 -27.24
CA THR A 1114 -29.34 -19.59 -26.70
C THR A 1114 -30.71 -19.79 -27.31
N ALA A 1115 -31.02 -21.05 -27.64
CA ALA A 1115 -32.35 -21.57 -27.91
C ALA A 1115 -32.82 -22.47 -26.75
N GLU A 1116 -34.04 -22.21 -26.27
CA GLU A 1116 -34.72 -22.95 -25.20
C GLU A 1116 -35.80 -23.83 -25.83
N GLN A 1117 -35.39 -24.92 -26.50
CA GLN A 1117 -36.33 -25.75 -27.25
C GLN A 1117 -37.33 -26.44 -26.31
N GLN A 1118 -38.58 -25.97 -26.32
CA GLN A 1118 -39.60 -26.38 -25.36
C GLN A 1118 -39.96 -27.87 -25.53
N GLY A 1119 -39.62 -28.69 -24.54
CA GLY A 1119 -39.84 -30.14 -24.55
C GLY A 1119 -38.65 -30.95 -25.07
N ALA A 1120 -37.53 -30.32 -25.44
CA ALA A 1120 -36.26 -31.01 -25.59
C ALA A 1120 -35.63 -31.34 -24.22
N ALA A 1121 -34.71 -32.31 -24.20
CA ALA A 1121 -33.95 -32.66 -22.99
C ALA A 1121 -32.85 -31.65 -22.65
N PHE A 1122 -32.37 -30.90 -23.65
CA PHE A 1122 -31.25 -29.96 -23.54
C PHE A 1122 -31.58 -28.68 -24.31
N SER A 1123 -31.00 -27.56 -23.86
CA SER A 1123 -30.93 -26.33 -24.64
C SER A 1123 -29.67 -26.31 -25.49
N THR A 1124 -29.62 -25.40 -26.46
CA THR A 1124 -28.47 -25.27 -27.38
C THR A 1124 -28.04 -23.83 -27.47
N VAL A 1125 -26.74 -23.58 -27.29
CA VAL A 1125 -26.09 -22.29 -27.52
C VAL A 1125 -25.46 -22.33 -28.90
N TYR A 1126 -25.92 -21.47 -29.80
CA TYR A 1126 -25.39 -21.34 -31.16
C TYR A 1126 -24.39 -20.19 -31.23
N VAL A 1127 -23.25 -20.43 -31.88
CA VAL A 1127 -22.18 -19.46 -32.11
C VAL A 1127 -22.10 -19.17 -33.61
N TYR A 1128 -22.18 -17.89 -33.97
CA TYR A 1128 -22.07 -17.39 -35.34
C TYR A 1128 -20.84 -16.49 -35.40
N ILE A 1129 -19.74 -17.02 -35.91
CA ILE A 1129 -18.53 -16.24 -36.18
C ILE A 1129 -18.83 -15.29 -37.35
N SER A 1130 -18.75 -13.98 -37.11
CA SER A 1130 -19.38 -12.93 -37.91
C SER A 1130 -18.71 -12.76 -39.28
N PRO A 1131 -19.34 -13.18 -40.40
CA PRO A 1131 -18.72 -13.09 -41.72
C PRO A 1131 -18.68 -11.64 -42.23
N VAL A 1132 -17.79 -11.38 -43.18
CA VAL A 1132 -17.46 -10.06 -43.79
C VAL A 1132 -18.65 -9.30 -44.44
N ALA A 1133 -19.88 -9.82 -44.38
CA ALA A 1133 -21.08 -9.15 -44.87
C ALA A 1133 -22.34 -9.54 -44.06
N ILE A 1134 -22.68 -8.73 -43.04
CA ILE A 1134 -23.94 -8.83 -42.28
C ILE A 1134 -25.10 -7.95 -42.82
N PRO A 1135 -24.92 -6.88 -43.64
CA PRO A 1135 -26.05 -6.13 -44.21
C PRO A 1135 -27.03 -6.99 -45.04
N GLY A 1136 -28.26 -7.15 -44.54
CA GLY A 1136 -29.31 -7.95 -45.20
C GLY A 1136 -29.21 -9.46 -45.01
N ALA A 1137 -28.32 -9.94 -44.13
CA ALA A 1137 -28.17 -11.36 -43.80
C ALA A 1137 -29.47 -11.96 -43.21
N ARG A 1138 -29.84 -13.15 -43.68
CA ARG A 1138 -31.05 -13.89 -43.27
C ARG A 1138 -30.71 -15.34 -42.94
N THR A 1139 -30.04 -15.54 -41.81
CA THR A 1139 -29.53 -16.83 -41.34
C THR A 1139 -30.52 -17.54 -40.41
N LYS A 1140 -30.19 -18.76 -40.04
CA LYS A 1140 -30.97 -19.67 -39.20
C LYS A 1140 -30.06 -20.48 -38.27
N THR A 1141 -30.64 -21.21 -37.32
CA THR A 1141 -29.87 -22.12 -36.43
C THR A 1141 -29.05 -23.20 -37.15
N ALA A 1142 -29.41 -23.55 -38.39
CA ALA A 1142 -28.63 -24.45 -39.23
C ALA A 1142 -27.39 -23.82 -39.89
N ASP A 1143 -27.26 -22.48 -39.84
CA ASP A 1143 -26.15 -21.71 -40.42
C ASP A 1143 -25.09 -21.30 -39.36
N ALA A 1144 -25.20 -21.82 -38.13
CA ALA A 1144 -24.26 -21.55 -37.04
C ALA A 1144 -22.88 -22.16 -37.31
N THR A 1145 -21.82 -21.44 -36.97
CA THR A 1145 -20.42 -21.90 -37.12
C THR A 1145 -20.13 -23.08 -36.20
N THR A 1146 -20.68 -23.05 -34.98
CA THR A 1146 -20.69 -24.19 -34.06
C THR A 1146 -21.86 -24.07 -33.07
N SER A 1147 -22.16 -25.16 -32.35
CA SER A 1147 -23.18 -25.17 -31.32
C SER A 1147 -22.78 -26.04 -30.12
N VAL A 1148 -23.05 -25.54 -28.91
CA VAL A 1148 -22.80 -26.23 -27.65
C VAL A 1148 -24.15 -26.74 -27.12
N THR A 1149 -24.22 -28.04 -26.81
CA THR A 1149 -25.46 -28.71 -26.38
C THR A 1149 -25.16 -29.93 -25.48
N GLY A 1150 -26.20 -30.63 -25.01
CA GLY A 1150 -26.07 -31.84 -24.19
C GLY A 1150 -26.06 -31.60 -22.68
N VAL A 1151 -26.31 -30.37 -22.22
CA VAL A 1151 -26.48 -30.01 -20.80
C VAL A 1151 -27.85 -29.35 -20.61
N VAL A 1152 -28.55 -29.68 -19.52
CA VAL A 1152 -29.90 -29.19 -19.24
C VAL A 1152 -29.83 -27.74 -18.73
N GLY A 1153 -30.59 -26.83 -19.35
CA GLY A 1153 -30.59 -25.42 -18.95
C GLY A 1153 -29.31 -24.65 -19.32
N LEU A 1154 -28.47 -25.21 -20.20
CA LEU A 1154 -27.25 -24.57 -20.69
C LEU A 1154 -27.56 -23.26 -21.44
N GLY A 1155 -26.91 -22.18 -21.01
CA GLY A 1155 -27.08 -20.83 -21.56
C GLY A 1155 -28.46 -20.20 -21.29
N ILE A 1156 -29.32 -20.82 -20.48
CA ILE A 1156 -30.66 -20.29 -20.18
C ILE A 1156 -30.62 -19.48 -18.88
N SER A 1157 -30.71 -18.17 -19.02
CA SER A 1157 -31.06 -17.29 -17.91
C SER A 1157 -31.96 -16.15 -18.37
N LEU A 1158 -32.77 -15.66 -17.43
CA LEU A 1158 -33.51 -14.43 -17.57
C LEU A 1158 -32.60 -13.17 -17.48
N TYR A 1159 -31.38 -13.30 -16.90
CA TYR A 1159 -30.52 -12.16 -16.52
C TYR A 1159 -29.00 -12.40 -16.71
N GLY A 1160 -28.59 -13.13 -17.74
CA GLY A 1160 -27.16 -13.31 -18.10
C GLY A 1160 -26.62 -14.71 -17.83
N GLY A 1161 -26.95 -15.66 -18.71
CA GLY A 1161 -26.43 -17.05 -18.69
C GLY A 1161 -25.29 -17.28 -19.69
N LEU A 1162 -24.81 -16.21 -20.32
CA LEU A 1162 -23.70 -16.17 -21.27
C LEU A 1162 -22.84 -14.96 -20.93
N SER A 1163 -21.53 -15.16 -20.83
CA SER A 1163 -20.53 -14.10 -20.67
C SER A 1163 -19.25 -14.47 -21.43
N PHE A 1164 -18.26 -13.59 -21.41
CA PHE A 1164 -17.02 -13.73 -22.16
C PHE A 1164 -15.87 -13.00 -21.48
N GLY A 1165 -14.63 -13.37 -21.81
CA GLY A 1165 -13.42 -12.75 -21.27
C GLY A 1165 -12.15 -13.39 -21.82
N ASP A 1166 -10.98 -12.88 -21.47
CA ASP A 1166 -9.68 -13.52 -21.75
C ASP A 1166 -9.06 -13.98 -20.41
N PRO A 1167 -9.46 -15.16 -19.88
CA PRO A 1167 -8.96 -15.67 -18.61
C PRO A 1167 -7.56 -16.29 -18.75
N ASN A 1168 -7.16 -16.77 -19.93
CA ASN A 1168 -5.88 -17.46 -20.14
C ASN A 1168 -4.78 -16.53 -20.70
N GLY A 1169 -5.11 -15.31 -21.11
CA GLY A 1169 -4.18 -14.32 -21.64
C GLY A 1169 -3.58 -14.70 -23.01
N ASP A 1170 -4.23 -15.58 -23.78
CA ASP A 1170 -3.77 -15.98 -25.11
C ASP A 1170 -4.12 -14.97 -26.21
N GLY A 1171 -5.03 -14.04 -25.91
CA GLY A 1171 -5.40 -12.93 -26.77
C GLY A 1171 -6.65 -13.17 -27.64
N PHE A 1172 -7.36 -14.28 -27.46
CA PHE A 1172 -8.71 -14.50 -27.98
C PHE A 1172 -9.75 -14.31 -26.87
N THR A 1173 -11.00 -14.02 -27.24
CA THR A 1173 -12.09 -13.92 -26.25
C THR A 1173 -12.72 -15.30 -26.05
N ASP A 1174 -12.71 -15.82 -24.83
CA ASP A 1174 -13.35 -17.06 -24.44
C ASP A 1174 -14.84 -16.89 -24.12
N LEU A 1175 -15.58 -18.00 -24.14
CA LEU A 1175 -17.02 -18.04 -23.87
C LEU A 1175 -17.34 -18.75 -22.54
N PHE A 1176 -18.04 -18.05 -21.65
CA PHE A 1176 -18.53 -18.57 -20.37
C PHE A 1176 -20.04 -18.86 -20.47
N ILE A 1177 -20.47 -20.07 -20.08
CA ILE A 1177 -21.86 -20.51 -20.22
C ILE A 1177 -22.39 -21.07 -18.89
N GLY A 1178 -23.46 -20.47 -18.37
CA GLY A 1178 -24.16 -20.94 -17.16
C GLY A 1178 -25.09 -22.12 -17.44
N GLY A 1179 -25.05 -23.16 -16.62
CA GLY A 1179 -25.87 -24.37 -16.72
C GLY A 1179 -26.97 -24.44 -15.65
N ASN A 1180 -28.11 -23.79 -15.91
CA ASN A 1180 -29.22 -23.56 -14.97
C ASN A 1180 -29.70 -24.82 -14.22
N VAL A 1181 -29.80 -25.95 -14.93
CA VAL A 1181 -30.22 -27.26 -14.38
C VAL A 1181 -29.04 -28.27 -14.38
N GLY A 1182 -27.95 -27.95 -15.09
CA GLY A 1182 -26.70 -28.70 -15.09
C GLY A 1182 -25.80 -28.45 -13.88
N ASN A 1183 -26.19 -27.53 -12.98
CA ASN A 1183 -25.50 -27.18 -11.74
C ASN A 1183 -24.01 -26.77 -11.91
N GLY A 1184 -23.67 -26.01 -12.95
CA GLY A 1184 -22.30 -25.51 -13.11
C GLY A 1184 -22.10 -24.45 -14.18
N VAL A 1185 -20.91 -23.82 -14.20
CA VAL A 1185 -20.48 -22.84 -15.21
C VAL A 1185 -19.36 -23.44 -16.06
N TYR A 1186 -19.51 -23.36 -17.39
CA TYR A 1186 -18.61 -23.97 -18.37
C TYR A 1186 -17.78 -22.88 -19.05
N VAL A 1187 -16.46 -23.05 -19.13
CA VAL A 1187 -15.53 -22.13 -19.80
C VAL A 1187 -14.99 -22.81 -21.07
N PHE A 1188 -15.16 -22.16 -22.22
CA PHE A 1188 -14.71 -22.65 -23.53
C PHE A 1188 -13.65 -21.73 -24.11
N HIS A 1189 -12.42 -22.23 -24.24
CA HIS A 1189 -11.33 -21.50 -24.86
C HIS A 1189 -11.54 -21.29 -26.37
N SER A 1190 -11.13 -20.11 -26.84
CA SER A 1190 -11.24 -19.66 -28.23
C SER A 1190 -9.91 -19.73 -29.00
N SER A 1191 -9.94 -19.33 -30.27
CA SER A 1191 -8.80 -19.31 -31.18
C SER A 1191 -9.16 -18.52 -32.44
N ALA A 1192 -8.20 -18.31 -33.35
CA ALA A 1192 -8.45 -17.74 -34.68
C ALA A 1192 -9.46 -18.52 -35.58
N ALA A 1193 -9.98 -19.67 -35.12
CA ALA A 1193 -11.05 -20.43 -35.75
C ALA A 1193 -12.40 -20.36 -34.99
N GLY A 1194 -12.49 -19.55 -33.93
CA GLY A 1194 -13.55 -19.61 -32.91
C GLY A 1194 -13.22 -20.64 -31.81
N LEU A 1195 -14.26 -21.12 -31.11
CA LEU A 1195 -14.12 -22.07 -30.00
C LEU A 1195 -13.30 -23.30 -30.36
N ILE A 1196 -12.30 -23.64 -29.54
CA ILE A 1196 -11.46 -24.84 -29.69
C ILE A 1196 -12.29 -26.13 -29.55
N THR A 1197 -13.37 -26.08 -28.77
CA THR A 1197 -14.24 -27.22 -28.45
C THR A 1197 -15.68 -26.76 -28.24
N ASN A 1198 -16.64 -27.63 -28.60
CA ASN A 1198 -18.07 -27.41 -28.40
C ASN A 1198 -18.73 -28.50 -27.53
N LEU A 1199 -17.93 -29.39 -26.93
CA LEU A 1199 -18.40 -30.46 -26.06
C LEU A 1199 -18.26 -30.04 -24.59
N PRO A 1200 -19.35 -29.91 -23.80
CA PRO A 1200 -19.26 -29.51 -22.39
C PRO A 1200 -18.40 -30.41 -21.50
N ALA A 1201 -18.25 -31.69 -21.86
CA ALA A 1201 -17.35 -32.64 -21.18
C ALA A 1201 -15.85 -32.45 -21.50
N ALA A 1202 -15.53 -31.54 -22.43
CA ALA A 1202 -14.18 -31.12 -22.80
C ALA A 1202 -14.03 -29.59 -22.76
N ALA A 1203 -14.91 -28.90 -22.02
CA ALA A 1203 -14.71 -27.50 -21.64
C ALA A 1203 -13.44 -27.37 -20.78
N ALA A 1204 -12.78 -26.22 -20.83
CA ALA A 1204 -11.54 -25.97 -20.08
C ALA A 1204 -11.80 -25.96 -18.55
N ALA A 1205 -12.93 -25.37 -18.16
CA ALA A 1205 -13.45 -25.42 -16.80
C ALA A 1205 -14.92 -25.90 -16.80
N ASN A 1206 -15.31 -26.56 -15.72
CA ASN A 1206 -16.70 -26.80 -15.38
C ASN A 1206 -16.84 -26.62 -13.86
N VAL A 1207 -17.24 -25.43 -13.43
CA VAL A 1207 -17.36 -25.05 -12.01
C VAL A 1207 -18.70 -25.52 -11.48
N ALA A 1208 -18.75 -26.70 -10.86
CA ALA A 1208 -19.99 -27.31 -10.34
C ALA A 1208 -20.44 -26.80 -8.95
N ARG A 1209 -21.75 -26.87 -8.66
CA ARG A 1209 -22.33 -26.60 -7.32
C ARG A 1209 -21.79 -27.60 -6.28
N PRO A 1210 -21.53 -27.21 -5.02
CA PRO A 1210 -21.03 -28.13 -4.00
C PRO A 1210 -22.08 -29.17 -3.53
N GLY A 1211 -21.70 -30.45 -3.50
CA GLY A 1211 -22.17 -31.40 -2.49
C GLY A 1211 -23.49 -32.18 -2.69
N PHE A 1212 -24.35 -31.87 -3.66
CA PHE A 1212 -25.66 -32.55 -3.80
C PHE A 1212 -26.04 -32.98 -5.22
N ALA A 1213 -26.91 -34.01 -5.30
CA ALA A 1213 -27.46 -34.56 -6.54
C ALA A 1213 -28.95 -34.24 -6.69
N MET A 1214 -29.32 -33.76 -7.89
CA MET A 1214 -30.65 -33.25 -8.29
C MET A 1214 -31.10 -31.95 -7.56
N PRO A 1215 -31.67 -30.96 -8.28
CA PRO A 1215 -32.12 -29.71 -7.69
C PRO A 1215 -33.47 -29.85 -6.96
N VAL A 1216 -33.64 -29.09 -5.87
CA VAL A 1216 -34.95 -28.73 -5.34
C VAL A 1216 -35.54 -27.63 -6.24
N VAL A 1217 -36.85 -27.68 -6.51
CA VAL A 1217 -37.53 -26.72 -7.41
C VAL A 1217 -37.47 -25.31 -6.83
N GLY A 1218 -36.51 -24.51 -7.29
CA GLY A 1218 -36.30 -23.11 -6.88
C GLY A 1218 -34.83 -22.74 -6.70
N GLU A 1219 -33.94 -23.70 -6.42
CA GLU A 1219 -32.50 -23.49 -6.26
C GLU A 1219 -31.78 -23.66 -7.60
N THR A 1220 -31.06 -22.64 -8.06
CA THR A 1220 -30.38 -22.63 -9.37
C THR A 1220 -29.02 -21.93 -9.28
N TYR A 1221 -27.95 -22.70 -9.50
CA TYR A 1221 -26.56 -22.25 -9.50
C TYR A 1221 -26.14 -21.85 -10.92
N GLY A 1222 -25.34 -20.78 -11.08
CA GLY A 1222 -24.86 -20.34 -12.39
C GLY A 1222 -25.93 -19.66 -13.26
N MET A 1223 -26.96 -19.06 -12.64
CA MET A 1223 -27.97 -18.29 -13.36
C MET A 1223 -27.54 -16.86 -13.71
N SER A 1224 -26.55 -16.30 -13.02
CA SER A 1224 -25.84 -15.10 -13.45
C SER A 1224 -24.36 -15.45 -13.51
N VAL A 1225 -23.73 -15.20 -14.64
CA VAL A 1225 -22.32 -15.47 -14.94
C VAL A 1225 -21.77 -14.23 -15.62
N TYR A 1226 -20.67 -13.67 -15.12
CA TYR A 1226 -19.96 -12.54 -15.69
C TYR A 1226 -18.47 -12.85 -15.84
#